data_AF-A0A0Q6SHM7-F1
#
_entry.id   AF-A0A0Q6SHM7-F1
#
_cell.length_a   1.000
_cell.length_b   1.000
_cell.length_c   1.000
_cell.angle_alpha   90.00
_cell.angle_beta   90.00
_cell.angle_gamma   90.00
#
_symmetry.space_group_name_H-M   'P 1'
#
loop_
_entity.id
_entity.type
_entity.pdbx_description
1 polymer ?
#
loop_
_entity_poly.entity_id
_entity_poly.type
_entity_poly.pdbx_seq_one_letter_code
_entity_poly.pdbx_strand_id
1 'polypeptide(L)'
;MGEHMLTLGRALQPQLDVTITALEALDANLLVRAAAAGLAVKALDEGGAFEEWLHSYGASILHVHAGIGWEGHAIAQAGAACGIPVIRTEHLPYLLTDSCQIEQYARQSAALSHHIVVSEASRSAFENNGVASDHMTVVRNGIFPPIVAGQPAHDALGLDGKVVLLTVARFAKQKDHATLIRAMPAVLAVYPTAVLLLAGRGEELEAVGSLVEDLALGPNVRFLGHRCDIAEIMASADLFVLPSLFEGLPLAVLEAMSLRLPIVATRIASTVEALGTDYPFLTECGNPAALASSILDALASPERTQSAAQASQDRFFAEFSAQRMADETAAVYRRFLSGQTDKQQGHGFMNKIRIGFIGVGGIAQRHLDLLSSFDDVALVAFADPDFDRAIKAASRFGARAFDNHSRMLVEEVLDAVYICVPPFAHGDAERDLIARGIPFFVEKPITLDVGLAEELSAAIDRAKLITAVGYHWRYLDTVEEARRILADNPAQLLSGYWLDQTPPPQWWWKTDRSGGQMVEQTTHIIDLARYLIGEVTEVYGRTGFKDRPEFPGLDVPAVTTANLTFQSGVIANISSTCLLGWSHRVGLNIFADRLAIELTDHDIMVDVGAGRPVRNAEGDPVWREDRDFIDAVSGSENHIRCDYKDALATHRLALAVEISARCGEPVKLSVPVLDRKPASPLKNPPQKELPQSLPPGHRHIRSLGIESRGKPYFLQYEEGPPADGHVRLETLYTGFSAGTELTFMKNTNPYFHSRFDGGRGVFIEHEPDLRYPVPFLGYMEVARVSESRAPGFETGDVVASSYAHKSGHTADPFQDVLVPLPAGFDPILGIFVAQMGPIAANGILHADADAFGANVSSFGAGIAGRNVVVFGAGTVGLMTALFAEKRGASGVIVADPSEFRRDKARAMGLMAMSEEEVWHYAKSRWHNGGNDRGGDVVFQTRAHSRSLHVALKTLRPQGTVIDLAFYQGGADALRLGEEFHHNGLNIRCAQINRVPRGLESLWDRRRLAGETVQLMKSHGTLIREHMITHVVPFDDGPKFLADLVENRPEFVQIVFKVHA
;
A
#
# COMPACT_ATOMS: atom_id res chain seq x y z
N MET A 1 15.73 30.85 15.72
CA MET A 1 14.52 31.04 14.89
C MET A 1 13.30 30.36 15.46
N GLY A 2 13.38 29.07 15.84
CA GLY A 2 12.24 28.33 16.40
C GLY A 2 11.47 29.02 17.54
N GLU A 3 12.16 29.62 18.52
CA GLU A 3 11.50 30.36 19.62
C GLU A 3 10.62 31.52 19.16
N HIS A 4 11.07 32.26 18.16
CA HIS A 4 10.35 33.41 17.65
C HIS A 4 9.09 32.98 16.89
N MET A 5 9.18 31.92 16.08
CA MET A 5 8.01 31.33 15.41
C MET A 5 6.97 30.85 16.42
N LEU A 6 7.43 30.17 17.49
CA LEU A 6 6.55 29.70 18.56
C LEU A 6 5.89 30.87 19.29
N THR A 7 6.65 31.92 19.61
CA THR A 7 6.15 33.14 20.27
C THR A 7 5.09 33.83 19.43
N LEU A 8 5.38 34.04 18.14
CA LEU A 8 4.44 34.64 17.20
C LEU A 8 3.18 33.79 17.05
N GLY A 9 3.33 32.47 16.83
CA GLY A 9 2.20 31.56 16.67
C GLY A 9 1.27 31.57 17.88
N ARG A 10 1.83 31.52 19.10
CA ARG A 10 1.05 31.60 20.35
C ARG A 10 0.29 32.91 20.51
N ALA A 11 0.92 34.03 20.14
CA ALA A 11 0.27 35.35 20.24
C ALA A 11 -0.75 35.59 19.12
N LEU A 12 -0.64 34.90 17.98
CA LEU A 12 -1.62 34.92 16.89
C LEU A 12 -2.81 33.98 17.13
N GLN A 13 -2.64 32.89 17.88
CA GLN A 13 -3.65 31.86 18.11
C GLN A 13 -5.03 32.40 18.55
N PRO A 14 -5.16 33.43 19.41
CA PRO A 14 -6.47 33.94 19.81
C PRO A 14 -7.30 34.59 18.68
N GLN A 15 -6.67 34.92 17.55
CA GLN A 15 -7.28 35.62 16.43
C GLN A 15 -7.21 34.86 15.10
N LEU A 16 -6.39 33.81 14.99
CA LEU A 16 -6.15 33.04 13.76
C LEU A 16 -5.88 31.57 14.08
N ASP A 17 -6.29 30.69 13.17
CA ASP A 17 -5.87 29.29 13.18
C ASP A 17 -4.42 29.18 12.68
N VAL A 18 -3.51 28.76 13.56
CA VAL A 18 -2.07 28.72 13.28
C VAL A 18 -1.54 27.30 13.31
N THR A 19 -0.89 26.91 12.21
CA THR A 19 -0.17 25.63 12.08
C THR A 19 1.32 25.89 11.91
N ILE A 20 2.13 25.29 12.77
CA ILE A 20 3.58 25.35 12.67
C ILE A 20 4.07 24.16 11.85
N THR A 21 4.88 24.45 10.84
CA THR A 21 5.49 23.42 9.98
C THR A 21 7.01 23.41 10.13
N ALA A 22 7.62 22.22 10.14
CA ALA A 22 9.07 22.05 10.24
C ALA A 22 9.53 20.72 9.63
N LEU A 23 10.79 20.65 9.19
CA LEU A 23 11.42 19.41 8.71
C LEU A 23 11.72 18.49 9.89
N GLU A 24 11.17 17.27 9.87
CA GLU A 24 11.21 16.35 11.01
C GLU A 24 12.64 15.98 11.43
N ALA A 25 13.56 15.82 10.47
CA ALA A 25 14.96 15.45 10.71
C ALA A 25 15.80 16.56 11.38
N LEU A 26 15.40 17.82 11.25
CA LEU A 26 16.18 18.97 11.71
C LEU A 26 15.60 19.62 12.98
N ASP A 27 14.28 19.60 13.16
CA ASP A 27 13.59 20.43 14.16
C ASP A 27 12.42 19.71 14.87
N ALA A 28 12.50 18.38 15.10
CA ALA A 28 11.46 17.63 15.82
C ALA A 28 11.03 18.26 17.17
N ASN A 29 11.98 18.91 17.87
CA ASN A 29 11.72 19.59 19.13
C ASN A 29 10.82 20.84 18.97
N LEU A 30 10.84 21.52 17.82
CA LEU A 30 9.99 22.68 17.57
C LEU A 30 8.51 22.26 17.49
N LEU A 31 8.20 21.18 16.78
CA LEU A 31 6.82 20.69 16.65
C LEU A 31 6.26 20.22 17.99
N VAL A 32 7.03 19.49 18.79
CA VAL A 32 6.62 19.07 20.14
C VAL A 32 6.25 20.28 21.00
N ARG A 33 7.10 21.32 20.98
CA ARG A 33 6.88 22.54 21.77
C ARG A 33 5.71 23.39 21.24
N ALA A 34 5.50 23.42 19.93
CA ALA A 34 4.34 24.06 19.31
C ALA A 34 3.04 23.36 19.70
N ALA A 35 3.01 22.03 19.65
CA ALA A 35 1.85 21.24 20.07
C ALA A 35 1.55 21.41 21.56
N ALA A 36 2.58 21.38 22.43
CA ALA A 36 2.44 21.65 23.86
C ALA A 36 1.90 23.07 24.15
N ALA A 37 2.21 24.03 23.27
CA ALA A 37 1.66 25.39 23.33
C ALA A 37 0.24 25.52 22.76
N GLY A 38 -0.38 24.42 22.32
CA GLY A 38 -1.74 24.38 21.80
C GLY A 38 -1.87 24.72 20.32
N LEU A 39 -0.76 24.83 19.58
CA LEU A 39 -0.76 25.09 18.13
C LEU A 39 -0.95 23.80 17.32
N ALA A 40 -1.52 23.92 16.13
CA ALA A 40 -1.52 22.82 15.18
C ALA A 40 -0.10 22.61 14.63
N VAL A 41 0.22 21.37 14.25
CA VAL A 41 1.58 21.01 13.83
C VAL A 41 1.57 20.16 12.55
N LYS A 42 2.54 20.39 11.67
CA LYS A 42 2.76 19.59 10.45
C LYS A 42 4.25 19.30 10.25
N ALA A 43 4.60 18.02 10.18
CA ALA A 43 5.92 17.57 9.73
C ALA A 43 6.01 17.69 8.20
N LEU A 44 7.18 18.12 7.73
CA LEU A 44 7.52 18.20 6.31
C LEU A 44 8.41 17.04 5.90
N ASP A 45 8.02 16.35 4.82
CA ASP A 45 8.80 15.29 4.18
C ASP A 45 9.66 15.87 3.04
N GLU A 46 10.83 15.28 2.75
CA GLU A 46 11.78 15.81 1.76
C GLU A 46 11.36 15.66 0.27
N GLY A 47 10.12 15.29 -0.04
CA GLY A 47 9.73 14.75 -1.35
C GLY A 47 8.46 15.29 -2.01
N GLY A 48 8.28 16.62 -2.15
CA GLY A 48 7.18 17.21 -2.94
C GLY A 48 5.77 17.15 -2.31
N ALA A 49 5.57 16.32 -1.29
CA ALA A 49 4.31 16.15 -0.57
C ALA A 49 3.77 17.43 0.13
N PHE A 50 4.62 18.45 0.33
CA PHE A 50 4.19 19.70 0.97
C PHE A 50 3.23 20.53 0.11
N GLU A 51 3.42 20.56 -1.22
CA GLU A 51 2.54 21.29 -2.14
C GLU A 51 1.15 20.65 -2.19
N GLU A 52 1.08 19.33 -2.29
CA GLU A 52 -0.17 18.56 -2.25
C GLU A 52 -0.92 18.74 -0.92
N TRP A 53 -0.18 18.73 0.19
CA TRP A 53 -0.76 19.02 1.50
C TRP A 53 -1.27 20.46 1.60
N LEU A 54 -0.52 21.46 1.14
CA LEU A 54 -0.97 22.87 1.15
C LEU A 54 -2.28 23.06 0.38
N HIS A 55 -2.41 22.41 -0.78
CA HIS A 55 -3.63 22.41 -1.58
C HIS A 55 -4.82 21.81 -0.84
N SER A 56 -4.64 20.67 -0.17
CA SER A 56 -5.72 19.99 0.55
C SER A 56 -6.06 20.62 1.91
N TYR A 57 -5.07 21.20 2.59
CA TYR A 57 -5.19 21.85 3.88
C TYR A 57 -5.98 23.17 3.79
N GLY A 58 -5.87 23.88 2.66
CA GLY A 58 -6.63 25.11 2.41
C GLY A 58 -6.10 26.32 3.19
N ALA A 59 -4.78 26.44 3.35
CA ALA A 59 -4.17 27.59 4.02
C ALA A 59 -4.45 28.90 3.27
N SER A 60 -4.92 29.93 3.99
CA SER A 60 -5.17 31.26 3.40
C SER A 60 -3.91 32.10 3.23
N ILE A 61 -2.87 31.84 4.04
CA ILE A 61 -1.56 32.51 4.01
C ILE A 61 -0.49 31.48 4.36
N LEU A 62 0.67 31.56 3.70
CA LEU A 62 1.89 30.89 4.11
C LEU A 62 2.91 31.91 4.62
N HIS A 63 3.36 31.77 5.86
CA HIS A 63 4.40 32.63 6.43
C HIS A 63 5.70 31.85 6.68
N VAL A 64 6.77 32.24 5.99
CA VAL A 64 8.10 31.64 6.07
C VAL A 64 9.03 32.52 6.92
N HIS A 65 9.79 31.94 7.84
CA HIS A 65 10.80 32.65 8.61
C HIS A 65 12.20 32.29 8.10
N ALA A 66 13.00 33.29 7.74
CA ALA A 66 14.36 33.12 7.25
C ALA A 66 15.36 33.84 8.16
N GLY A 67 16.41 33.13 8.57
CA GLY A 67 17.52 33.64 9.35
C GLY A 67 18.54 34.34 8.47
N ILE A 68 18.75 33.80 7.29
CA ILE A 68 19.70 34.27 6.26
C ILE A 68 19.09 34.14 4.86
N GLY A 69 19.69 34.82 3.89
CA GLY A 69 19.10 35.01 2.56
C GLY A 69 18.76 33.74 1.78
N TRP A 70 19.34 32.57 2.05
CA TRP A 70 19.08 31.33 1.29
C TRP A 70 18.08 30.36 1.94
N GLU A 71 17.64 30.61 3.17
CA GLU A 71 16.71 29.71 3.87
C GLU A 71 15.26 29.87 3.37
N GLY A 72 14.46 28.81 3.47
CA GLY A 72 13.01 28.87 3.28
C GLY A 72 12.48 29.10 1.85
N HIS A 73 13.35 29.26 0.84
CA HIS A 73 12.92 29.53 -0.54
C HIS A 73 12.10 28.40 -1.17
N ALA A 74 12.44 27.14 -0.92
CA ALA A 74 11.69 26.00 -1.46
C ALA A 74 10.24 25.96 -0.92
N ILE A 75 10.07 26.23 0.37
CA ILE A 75 8.75 26.32 1.04
C ILE A 75 7.95 27.50 0.46
N ALA A 76 8.60 28.65 0.28
CA ALA A 76 7.96 29.82 -0.32
C ALA A 76 7.52 29.58 -1.77
N GLN A 77 8.33 28.89 -2.56
CA GLN A 77 7.98 28.52 -3.94
C GLN A 77 6.77 27.58 -3.99
N ALA A 78 6.69 26.59 -3.11
CA ALA A 78 5.54 25.69 -3.01
C ALA A 78 4.24 26.46 -2.70
N GLY A 79 4.26 27.37 -1.73
CA GLY A 79 3.09 28.22 -1.44
C GLY A 79 2.67 29.11 -2.61
N ALA A 80 3.65 29.71 -3.30
CA ALA A 80 3.38 30.55 -4.47
C ALA A 80 2.79 29.73 -5.64
N ALA A 81 3.25 28.49 -5.85
CA ALA A 81 2.71 27.58 -6.85
C ALA A 81 1.24 27.23 -6.56
N CYS A 82 0.87 27.09 -5.29
CA CYS A 82 -0.53 26.90 -4.87
C CYS A 82 -1.42 28.16 -5.00
N GLY A 83 -0.86 29.32 -5.38
CA GLY A 83 -1.58 30.59 -5.42
C GLY A 83 -1.91 31.17 -4.03
N ILE A 84 -1.24 30.68 -2.98
CA ILE A 84 -1.40 31.16 -1.61
C ILE A 84 -0.52 32.41 -1.43
N PRO A 85 -1.02 33.51 -0.84
CA PRO A 85 -0.16 34.64 -0.49
C PRO A 85 0.99 34.21 0.44
N VAL A 86 2.23 34.45 -0.02
CA VAL A 86 3.45 34.05 0.71
C VAL A 86 4.10 35.27 1.33
N ILE A 87 4.18 35.27 2.65
CA ILE A 87 4.87 36.28 3.43
C ILE A 87 6.17 35.68 3.95
N ARG A 88 7.25 36.46 3.96
CA ARG A 88 8.54 36.01 4.49
C ARG A 88 9.10 37.01 5.50
N THR A 89 9.39 36.54 6.72
CA THR A 89 10.13 37.34 7.71
C THR A 89 11.64 37.16 7.54
N GLU A 90 12.36 38.27 7.39
CA GLU A 90 13.82 38.34 7.32
C GLU A 90 14.41 38.78 8.67
N HIS A 91 15.15 37.88 9.33
CA HIS A 91 15.65 38.07 10.70
C HIS A 91 17.01 38.74 10.82
N LEU A 92 17.83 38.74 9.77
CA LEU A 92 19.12 39.43 9.75
C LEU A 92 19.14 40.50 8.66
N PRO A 93 20.02 41.51 8.74
CA PRO A 93 20.26 42.42 7.63
C PRO A 93 20.67 41.66 6.36
N TYR A 94 20.69 42.34 5.21
CA TYR A 94 21.14 41.72 3.97
C TYR A 94 22.63 41.33 4.04
N LEU A 95 22.94 40.04 3.94
CA LEU A 95 24.31 39.49 4.09
C LEU A 95 24.89 38.89 2.80
N LEU A 96 24.11 38.79 1.72
CA LEU A 96 24.59 38.17 0.48
C LEU A 96 25.61 39.08 -0.20
N THR A 97 26.82 38.58 -0.40
CA THR A 97 27.91 39.32 -1.05
C THR A 97 28.25 38.79 -2.44
N ASP A 98 27.81 37.58 -2.78
CA ASP A 98 28.03 36.95 -4.07
C ASP A 98 26.98 37.40 -5.09
N SER A 99 27.42 37.90 -6.25
CA SER A 99 26.52 38.46 -7.27
C SER A 99 25.46 37.46 -7.77
N CYS A 100 25.81 36.17 -7.89
CA CYS A 100 24.88 35.14 -8.33
C CYS A 100 23.81 34.88 -7.25
N GLN A 101 24.22 34.84 -5.98
CA GLN A 101 23.28 34.71 -4.86
C GLN A 101 22.34 35.92 -4.74
N ILE A 102 22.83 37.13 -5.00
CA ILE A 102 22.02 38.36 -5.01
C ILE A 102 20.97 38.30 -6.12
N GLU A 103 21.36 37.95 -7.35
CA GLU A 103 20.43 37.79 -8.48
C GLU A 103 19.41 36.67 -8.25
N GLN A 104 19.84 35.57 -7.62
CA GLN A 104 18.95 34.49 -7.26
C GLN A 104 17.93 34.91 -6.19
N TYR A 105 18.38 35.60 -5.14
CA TYR A 105 17.51 36.12 -4.10
C TYR A 105 16.47 37.10 -4.68
N ALA A 106 16.90 38.02 -5.54
CA ALA A 106 15.99 38.98 -6.20
C ALA A 106 14.88 38.27 -7.00
N ARG A 107 15.24 37.23 -7.77
CA ARG A 107 14.26 36.42 -8.52
C ARG A 107 13.28 35.70 -7.60
N GLN A 108 13.75 35.15 -6.49
CA GLN A 108 12.90 34.42 -5.54
C GLN A 108 12.02 35.36 -4.71
N SER A 109 12.55 36.52 -4.32
CA SER A 109 11.83 37.60 -3.62
C SER A 109 10.68 38.16 -4.47
N ALA A 110 10.86 38.26 -5.79
CA ALA A 110 9.80 38.70 -6.72
C ALA A 110 8.56 37.78 -6.75
N ALA A 111 8.68 36.51 -6.32
CA ALA A 111 7.57 35.58 -6.23
C ALA A 111 6.79 35.69 -4.90
N LEU A 112 7.30 36.46 -3.93
CA LEU A 112 6.68 36.64 -2.63
C LEU A 112 5.62 37.74 -2.68
N SER A 113 4.57 37.59 -1.86
CA SER A 113 3.54 38.61 -1.73
C SER A 113 4.01 39.79 -0.87
N HIS A 114 4.82 39.53 0.17
CA HIS A 114 5.35 40.57 1.05
C HIS A 114 6.54 40.10 1.89
N HIS A 115 7.39 41.03 2.28
CA HIS A 115 8.44 40.81 3.28
C HIS A 115 8.09 41.49 4.60
N ILE A 116 8.34 40.78 5.70
CA ILE A 116 8.43 41.37 7.03
C ILE A 116 9.90 41.47 7.39
N VAL A 117 10.36 42.65 7.81
CA VAL A 117 11.72 42.86 8.29
C VAL A 117 11.67 43.23 9.77
N VAL A 118 12.59 42.68 10.57
CA VAL A 118 12.48 42.74 12.03
C VAL A 118 12.97 44.05 12.67
N SER A 119 13.51 44.97 11.87
CA SER A 119 14.06 46.26 12.32
C SER A 119 14.17 47.25 11.15
N GLU A 120 14.22 48.56 11.46
CA GLU A 120 14.42 49.61 10.46
C GLU A 120 15.81 49.51 9.82
N ALA A 121 16.79 49.05 10.61
CA ALA A 121 18.12 48.71 10.12
C ALA A 121 18.10 47.61 9.06
N SER A 122 17.35 46.52 9.31
CA SER A 122 17.17 45.47 8.31
C SER A 122 16.47 46.01 7.07
N ARG A 123 15.40 46.80 7.21
CA ARG A 123 14.71 47.43 6.07
C ARG A 123 15.70 48.20 5.18
N SER A 124 16.47 49.11 5.77
CA SER A 124 17.46 49.92 5.06
C SER A 124 18.47 49.04 4.31
N ALA A 125 18.93 47.94 4.93
CA ALA A 125 19.85 47.01 4.29
C ALA A 125 19.24 46.29 3.08
N PHE A 126 17.99 45.83 3.17
CA PHE A 126 17.31 45.18 2.05
C PHE A 126 16.95 46.18 0.91
N GLU A 127 16.54 47.40 1.25
CA GLU A 127 16.28 48.46 0.26
C GLU A 127 17.54 48.83 -0.54
N ASN A 128 18.68 48.99 0.15
CA ASN A 128 19.97 49.27 -0.49
C ASN A 128 20.45 48.15 -1.43
N ASN A 129 19.92 46.93 -1.26
CA ASN A 129 20.24 45.76 -2.08
C ASN A 129 19.13 45.43 -3.09
N GLY A 130 18.18 46.34 -3.33
CA GLY A 130 17.24 46.27 -4.45
C GLY A 130 15.88 45.64 -4.15
N VAL A 131 15.54 45.35 -2.89
CA VAL A 131 14.17 44.96 -2.52
C VAL A 131 13.28 46.21 -2.45
N ALA A 132 12.14 46.19 -3.12
CA ALA A 132 11.25 47.36 -3.23
C ALA A 132 10.61 47.72 -1.88
N SER A 133 10.68 49.00 -1.51
CA SER A 133 10.24 49.50 -0.19
C SER A 133 8.74 49.26 0.09
N ASP A 134 7.90 49.26 -0.95
CA ASP A 134 6.46 49.00 -0.88
C ASP A 134 6.13 47.51 -0.69
N HIS A 135 7.08 46.61 -0.94
CA HIS A 135 6.98 45.17 -0.67
C HIS A 135 7.55 44.76 0.70
N MET A 136 7.81 45.72 1.60
CA MET A 136 8.34 45.48 2.94
C MET A 136 7.49 46.14 4.03
N THR A 137 7.41 45.51 5.20
CA THR A 137 6.90 46.15 6.42
C THR A 137 7.80 45.82 7.59
N VAL A 138 8.16 46.84 8.37
CA VAL A 138 8.90 46.63 9.61
C VAL A 138 7.93 46.14 10.67
N VAL A 139 8.17 44.95 11.20
CA VAL A 139 7.50 44.44 12.40
C VAL A 139 8.60 44.03 13.37
N ARG A 140 8.81 44.84 14.41
CA ARG A 140 9.85 44.55 15.40
C ARG A 140 9.58 43.21 16.06
N ASN A 141 10.62 42.43 16.32
CA ASN A 141 10.46 41.19 17.10
C ASN A 141 9.88 41.53 18.48
N GLY A 142 8.96 40.70 18.94
CA GLY A 142 8.40 40.74 20.28
C GLY A 142 8.63 39.43 21.00
N ILE A 143 8.74 39.50 22.33
CA ILE A 143 8.88 38.32 23.20
C ILE A 143 7.83 38.35 24.30
N PHE A 144 7.49 37.18 24.84
CA PHE A 144 6.91 37.10 26.17
C PHE A 144 8.03 37.35 27.19
N PRO A 145 7.84 38.20 28.21
CA PRO A 145 8.82 38.35 29.28
C PRO A 145 9.18 36.97 29.85
N PRO A 146 10.47 36.63 30.00
CA PRO A 146 10.88 35.39 30.64
C PRO A 146 10.32 35.32 32.08
N ILE A 147 9.80 34.16 32.47
CA ILE A 147 9.31 33.93 33.82
C ILE A 147 10.47 33.37 34.66
N VAL A 148 10.80 34.04 35.77
CA VAL A 148 11.74 33.53 36.78
C VAL A 148 10.94 32.64 37.74
N ALA A 149 11.02 31.32 37.56
CA ALA A 149 10.18 30.36 38.26
C ALA A 149 10.78 29.91 39.60
N GLY A 150 12.10 29.97 39.75
CA GLY A 150 12.85 29.54 40.94
C GLY A 150 13.56 30.68 41.68
N GLN A 151 14.38 30.31 42.67
CA GLN A 151 15.36 31.24 43.24
C GLN A 151 16.42 31.58 42.17
N PRO A 152 17.01 32.78 42.21
CA PRO A 152 18.13 33.13 41.34
C PRO A 152 19.20 32.04 41.37
N ALA A 153 19.77 31.67 40.22
CA ALA A 153 20.78 30.61 40.07
C ALA A 153 22.13 30.90 40.77
N HIS A 154 22.17 31.96 41.58
CA HIS A 154 23.33 32.49 42.29
C HIS A 154 24.07 31.44 43.12
N ASP A 155 23.35 30.71 43.99
CA ASP A 155 23.93 29.71 44.89
C ASP A 155 24.37 28.46 44.13
N ALA A 156 23.55 28.00 43.18
CA ALA A 156 23.83 26.82 42.36
C ALA A 156 25.07 27.01 41.46
N LEU A 157 25.34 28.25 41.06
CA LEU A 157 26.53 28.61 40.29
C LEU A 157 27.69 29.09 41.17
N GLY A 158 27.54 29.20 42.50
CA GLY A 158 28.59 29.69 43.40
C GLY A 158 29.08 31.09 43.03
N LEU A 159 28.13 32.03 42.91
CA LEU A 159 28.35 33.42 42.51
C LEU A 159 28.51 34.39 43.71
N ASP A 160 28.45 33.88 44.95
CA ASP A 160 28.60 34.68 46.17
C ASP A 160 29.80 35.63 46.17
N GLY A 161 29.52 36.92 46.35
CA GLY A 161 30.52 37.99 46.43
C GLY A 161 31.20 38.35 45.11
N LYS A 162 30.68 37.86 43.98
CA LYS A 162 31.22 38.09 42.63
C LYS A 162 30.39 39.11 41.88
N VAL A 163 31.04 39.80 40.94
CA VAL A 163 30.35 40.63 39.93
C VAL A 163 30.07 39.74 38.73
N VAL A 164 28.81 39.60 38.34
CA VAL A 164 28.38 38.61 37.34
C VAL A 164 28.07 39.30 36.02
N LEU A 165 28.91 39.06 35.01
CA LEU A 165 28.68 39.46 33.63
C LEU A 165 28.08 38.27 32.87
N LEU A 166 27.07 38.51 32.04
CA LEU A 166 26.38 37.47 31.30
C LEU A 166 26.29 37.79 29.81
N THR A 167 26.59 36.79 28.98
CA THR A 167 26.24 36.79 27.56
C THR A 167 25.47 35.52 27.23
N VAL A 168 24.29 35.69 26.64
CA VAL A 168 23.45 34.60 26.12
C VAL A 168 23.38 34.74 24.61
N ALA A 169 24.15 33.92 23.89
CA ALA A 169 24.23 33.97 22.44
C ALA A 169 24.82 32.68 21.84
N ARG A 170 24.49 32.38 20.58
CA ARG A 170 25.19 31.34 19.80
C ARG A 170 26.65 31.75 19.61
N PHE A 171 27.60 30.82 19.74
CA PHE A 171 29.01 31.08 19.43
C PHE A 171 29.21 31.16 17.91
N ALA A 172 29.04 32.35 17.35
CA ALA A 172 29.19 32.64 15.93
C ALA A 172 30.00 33.93 15.74
N LYS A 173 30.66 34.09 14.58
CA LYS A 173 31.46 35.28 14.26
C LYS A 173 30.67 36.58 14.42
N GLN A 174 29.39 36.54 14.03
CA GLN A 174 28.43 37.62 14.22
C GLN A 174 28.38 38.12 15.67
N LYS A 175 28.42 37.22 16.65
CA LYS A 175 28.22 37.56 18.06
C LYS A 175 29.48 38.09 18.74
N ASP A 176 30.65 37.91 18.12
CA ASP A 176 31.95 38.45 18.52
C ASP A 176 32.28 38.35 20.02
N HIS A 177 32.14 37.13 20.54
CA HIS A 177 32.59 36.78 21.88
C HIS A 177 34.08 37.09 22.09
N ALA A 178 34.89 37.04 21.02
CA ALA A 178 36.32 37.31 21.08
C ALA A 178 36.63 38.74 21.57
N THR A 179 35.88 39.74 21.11
CA THR A 179 36.03 41.13 21.60
C THR A 179 35.74 41.24 23.09
N LEU A 180 34.70 40.56 23.59
CA LEU A 180 34.39 40.53 25.02
C LEU A 180 35.47 39.80 25.83
N ILE A 181 35.97 38.65 25.37
CA ILE A 181 37.07 37.95 26.05
C ILE A 181 38.33 38.83 26.11
N ARG A 182 38.66 39.57 25.04
CA ARG A 182 39.78 40.52 25.02
C ARG A 182 39.58 41.74 25.92
N ALA A 183 38.34 42.09 26.25
CA ALA A 183 38.01 43.18 27.17
C ALA A 183 38.17 42.76 28.65
N MET A 184 38.00 41.47 28.97
CA MET A 184 38.02 40.96 30.34
C MET A 184 39.29 41.26 31.16
N PRO A 185 40.53 41.21 30.62
CA PRO A 185 41.72 41.56 31.41
C PRO A 185 41.66 42.97 32.02
N ALA A 186 41.12 43.94 31.29
CA ALA A 186 40.95 45.31 31.80
C ALA A 186 39.86 45.40 32.87
N VAL A 187 38.78 44.62 32.74
CA VAL A 187 37.72 44.54 33.75
C VAL A 187 38.24 43.89 35.04
N LEU A 188 38.97 42.78 34.94
CA LEU A 188 39.52 42.04 36.08
C LEU A 188 40.62 42.82 36.83
N ALA A 189 41.30 43.76 36.16
CA ALA A 189 42.25 44.66 36.83
C ALA A 189 41.56 45.58 37.85
N VAL A 190 40.28 45.89 37.68
CA VAL A 190 39.48 46.75 38.58
C VAL A 190 38.55 45.93 39.47
N TYR A 191 37.94 44.87 38.93
CA TYR A 191 37.04 43.96 39.64
C TYR A 191 37.57 42.51 39.58
N PRO A 192 38.56 42.13 40.43
CA PRO A 192 39.19 40.79 40.38
C PRO A 192 38.23 39.63 40.64
N THR A 193 37.11 39.90 41.32
CA THR A 193 36.05 38.91 41.62
C THR A 193 35.02 38.78 40.50
N ALA A 194 35.14 39.53 39.40
CA ALA A 194 34.19 39.45 38.29
C ALA A 194 34.24 38.09 37.60
N VAL A 195 33.07 37.57 37.23
CA VAL A 195 32.91 36.32 36.48
C VAL A 195 32.06 36.58 35.26
N LEU A 196 32.55 36.15 34.10
CA LEU A 196 31.82 36.15 32.84
C LEU A 196 31.19 34.78 32.60
N LEU A 197 29.86 34.75 32.53
CA LEU A 197 29.06 33.59 32.19
C LEU A 197 28.71 33.64 30.70
N LEU A 198 29.07 32.58 29.97
CA LEU A 198 28.74 32.44 28.56
C LEU A 198 27.81 31.25 28.36
N ALA A 199 26.57 31.54 27.95
CA ALA A 199 25.55 30.52 27.70
C ALA A 199 25.22 30.44 26.20
N GLY A 200 25.34 29.24 25.64
CA GLY A 200 25.14 28.97 24.23
C GLY A 200 25.97 27.80 23.69
N ARG A 201 25.76 27.49 22.42
CA ARG A 201 26.58 26.56 21.61
C ARG A 201 26.93 27.26 20.29
N GLY A 202 27.87 26.74 19.51
CA GLY A 202 28.15 27.26 18.17
C GLY A 202 29.56 26.98 17.68
N GLU A 203 29.79 27.31 16.42
CA GLU A 203 31.00 27.05 15.65
C GLU A 203 32.26 27.75 16.21
N GLU A 204 32.11 28.89 16.88
CA GLU A 204 33.24 29.64 17.46
C GLU A 204 33.59 29.21 18.89
N LEU A 205 32.92 28.20 19.46
CA LEU A 205 33.09 27.83 20.88
C LEU A 205 34.54 27.42 21.20
N GLU A 206 35.15 26.60 20.35
CA GLU A 206 36.55 26.15 20.54
C GLU A 206 37.53 27.32 20.43
N ALA A 207 37.37 28.17 19.42
CA ALA A 207 38.24 29.34 19.20
C ALA A 207 38.16 30.34 20.38
N VAL A 208 36.96 30.54 20.92
CA VAL A 208 36.75 31.37 22.12
C VAL A 208 37.36 30.70 23.35
N GLY A 209 37.26 29.37 23.48
CA GLY A 209 37.91 28.59 24.53
C GLY A 209 39.43 28.75 24.52
N SER A 210 40.08 28.58 23.37
CA SER A 210 41.53 28.79 23.22
C SER A 210 41.94 30.22 23.57
N LEU A 211 41.14 31.22 23.19
CA LEU A 211 41.42 32.61 23.55
C LEU A 211 41.33 32.87 25.06
N VAL A 212 40.42 32.21 25.77
CA VAL A 212 40.32 32.26 27.24
C VAL A 212 41.55 31.63 27.89
N GLU A 213 42.07 30.53 27.33
CA GLU A 213 43.30 29.89 27.80
C GLU A 213 44.54 30.75 27.54
N ASP A 214 44.68 31.29 26.33
CA ASP A 214 45.80 32.17 25.93
C ASP A 214 45.91 33.42 26.81
N LEU A 215 44.78 33.95 27.27
CA LEU A 215 44.70 35.12 28.15
C LEU A 215 44.67 34.75 29.64
N ALA A 216 44.78 33.46 29.99
CA ALA A 216 44.74 32.94 31.36
C ALA A 216 43.49 33.36 32.17
N LEU A 217 42.33 33.41 31.52
CA LEU A 217 41.06 33.88 32.09
C LEU A 217 40.18 32.76 32.69
N GLY A 218 40.65 31.51 32.67
CA GLY A 218 39.89 30.32 33.09
C GLY A 218 39.17 30.41 34.45
N PRO A 219 39.75 30.99 35.52
CA PRO A 219 39.06 31.13 36.81
C PRO A 219 37.84 32.07 36.77
N ASN A 220 37.81 33.00 35.81
CA ASN A 220 36.84 34.09 35.73
C ASN A 220 35.87 33.97 34.53
N VAL A 221 36.09 33.03 33.61
CA VAL A 221 35.17 32.79 32.47
C VAL A 221 34.58 31.39 32.57
N ARG A 222 33.25 31.29 32.48
CA ARG A 222 32.54 30.01 32.60
C ARG A 222 31.64 29.78 31.40
N PHE A 223 31.92 28.69 30.69
CA PHE A 223 31.08 28.18 29.62
C PHE A 223 29.97 27.33 30.24
N LEU A 224 28.72 27.80 30.15
CA LEU A 224 27.55 27.11 30.73
C LEU A 224 26.91 26.11 29.75
N GLY A 225 27.30 26.17 28.47
CA GLY A 225 26.68 25.40 27.41
C GLY A 225 25.21 25.78 27.19
N HIS A 226 24.39 24.82 26.78
CA HIS A 226 22.95 25.01 26.63
C HIS A 226 22.27 24.92 28.01
N ARG A 227 21.43 25.90 28.34
CA ARG A 227 20.75 26.03 29.64
C ARG A 227 19.25 26.19 29.44
N CYS A 228 18.46 25.67 30.37
CA CYS A 228 16.99 25.81 30.37
C CYS A 228 16.50 26.84 31.40
N ASP A 229 17.40 27.32 32.27
CA ASP A 229 17.17 28.25 33.38
C ASP A 229 17.79 29.64 33.11
N ILE A 230 17.76 30.08 31.84
CA ILE A 230 18.37 31.35 31.42
C ILE A 230 17.75 32.55 32.14
N ALA A 231 16.44 32.52 32.44
CA ALA A 231 15.77 33.60 33.15
C ALA A 231 16.33 33.77 34.58
N GLU A 232 16.52 32.66 35.31
CA GLU A 232 17.13 32.63 36.64
C GLU A 232 18.59 33.07 36.61
N ILE A 233 19.33 32.72 35.56
CA ILE A 233 20.71 33.15 35.35
C ILE A 233 20.77 34.66 35.06
N MET A 234 19.91 35.18 34.18
CA MET A 234 19.79 36.62 33.90
C MET A 234 19.41 37.39 35.16
N ALA A 235 18.51 36.87 35.99
CA ALA A 235 18.15 37.46 37.27
C ALA A 235 19.28 37.46 38.31
N SER A 236 20.32 36.64 38.10
CA SER A 236 21.51 36.56 38.96
C SER A 236 22.70 37.34 38.41
N ALA A 237 22.56 37.98 37.24
CA ALA A 237 23.61 38.75 36.61
C ALA A 237 23.54 40.22 37.04
N ASP A 238 24.69 40.88 37.18
CA ASP A 238 24.78 42.32 37.42
C ASP A 238 24.73 43.10 36.10
N LEU A 239 25.23 42.49 35.02
CA LEU A 239 25.29 43.10 33.70
C LEU A 239 25.14 42.07 32.59
N PHE A 240 24.28 42.38 31.62
CA PHE A 240 24.22 41.69 30.34
C PHE A 240 25.16 42.37 29.34
N VAL A 241 26.01 41.60 28.65
CA VAL A 241 26.94 42.14 27.66
C VAL A 241 26.71 41.49 26.29
N LEU A 242 26.42 42.31 25.27
CA LEU A 242 26.25 41.85 23.89
C LEU A 242 27.27 42.53 22.95
N PRO A 243 28.37 41.84 22.57
CA PRO A 243 29.45 42.43 21.78
C PRO A 243 29.27 42.30 20.26
N SER A 244 28.04 42.08 19.76
CA SER A 244 27.80 41.64 18.37
C SER A 244 28.24 42.63 17.28
N LEU A 245 28.62 42.08 16.12
CA LEU A 245 29.02 42.83 14.92
C LEU A 245 27.82 43.37 14.13
N PHE A 246 26.77 42.56 14.06
CA PHE A 246 25.50 42.91 13.43
C PHE A 246 24.41 42.01 14.00
N GLU A 247 23.16 42.49 13.97
CA GLU A 247 21.96 41.80 14.45
C GLU A 247 20.77 42.33 13.65
N GLY A 248 19.71 41.53 13.48
CA GLY A 248 18.43 42.08 13.00
C GLY A 248 17.69 42.83 14.09
N LEU A 249 17.18 42.10 15.10
CA LEU A 249 16.77 42.66 16.39
C LEU A 249 17.14 41.67 17.50
N PRO A 250 18.03 42.03 18.44
CA PRO A 250 18.62 41.07 19.38
C PRO A 250 17.64 40.63 20.47
N LEU A 251 17.10 39.41 20.35
CA LEU A 251 16.12 38.86 21.30
C LEU A 251 16.66 38.81 22.75
N ALA A 252 17.93 38.45 22.95
CA ALA A 252 18.54 38.38 24.29
C ALA A 252 18.65 39.76 24.97
N VAL A 253 18.76 40.84 24.19
CA VAL A 253 18.68 42.22 24.72
C VAL A 253 17.25 42.51 25.15
N LEU A 254 16.24 42.10 24.38
CA LEU A 254 14.83 42.27 24.78
C LEU A 254 14.50 41.48 26.06
N GLU A 255 15.05 40.26 26.21
CA GLU A 255 14.93 39.46 27.43
C GLU A 255 15.54 40.19 28.63
N ALA A 256 16.77 40.70 28.49
CA ALA A 256 17.43 41.49 29.53
C ALA A 256 16.67 42.78 29.87
N MET A 257 16.15 43.50 28.87
CA MET A 257 15.31 44.69 29.07
C MET A 257 14.06 44.34 29.89
N SER A 258 13.36 43.26 29.54
CA SER A 258 12.14 42.84 30.24
C SER A 258 12.39 42.49 31.71
N LEU A 259 13.57 41.96 32.04
CA LEU A 259 14.00 41.60 33.40
C LEU A 259 14.65 42.77 34.17
N ARG A 260 14.72 43.98 33.58
CA ARG A 260 15.44 45.14 34.16
C ARG A 260 16.93 44.83 34.43
N LEU A 261 17.54 43.96 33.64
CA LEU A 261 18.96 43.68 33.72
C LEU A 261 19.72 44.80 32.98
N PRO A 262 20.69 45.50 33.60
CA PRO A 262 21.47 46.50 32.90
C PRO A 262 22.28 45.90 31.75
N ILE A 263 22.31 46.61 30.62
CA ILE A 263 22.91 46.11 29.37
C ILE A 263 24.10 46.98 28.96
N VAL A 264 25.20 46.35 28.57
CA VAL A 264 26.27 46.95 27.78
C VAL A 264 26.25 46.26 26.41
N ALA A 265 26.17 47.04 25.34
CA ALA A 265 26.11 46.47 24.00
C ALA A 265 26.96 47.28 23.02
N THR A 266 27.42 46.63 21.96
CA THR A 266 28.02 47.34 20.82
C THR A 266 26.96 48.18 20.10
N ARG A 267 27.39 49.31 19.56
CA ARG A 267 26.60 50.30 18.83
C ARG A 267 26.44 49.84 17.40
N ILE A 268 25.49 48.94 17.22
CA ILE A 268 25.00 48.49 15.92
C ILE A 268 23.58 49.04 15.74
N ALA A 269 23.12 49.17 14.50
CA ALA A 269 21.87 49.85 14.22
C ALA A 269 20.66 49.28 14.99
N SER A 270 20.63 47.96 15.19
CA SER A 270 19.55 47.25 15.88
C SER A 270 19.62 47.27 17.41
N THR A 271 20.80 47.38 18.03
CA THR A 271 20.91 47.62 19.48
C THR A 271 20.55 49.06 19.82
N VAL A 272 20.88 50.00 18.93
CA VAL A 272 20.41 51.39 19.01
C VAL A 272 18.89 51.46 18.88
N GLU A 273 18.29 50.69 17.97
CA GLU A 273 16.84 50.64 17.81
C GLU A 273 16.13 50.06 19.05
N ALA A 274 16.70 49.00 19.66
CA ALA A 274 16.16 48.40 20.88
C ALA A 274 16.30 49.33 22.11
N LEU A 275 17.49 49.84 22.37
CA LEU A 275 17.83 50.56 23.62
C LEU A 275 17.62 52.08 23.53
N GLY A 276 17.56 52.65 22.32
CA GLY A 276 17.51 54.08 22.07
C GLY A 276 18.90 54.69 21.81
N THR A 277 18.94 55.75 21.00
CA THR A 277 20.19 56.44 20.59
C THR A 277 20.99 56.98 21.76
N ASP A 278 20.29 57.46 22.80
CA ASP A 278 20.86 58.07 24.00
C ASP A 278 21.22 57.04 25.09
N TYR A 279 21.10 55.74 24.81
CA TYR A 279 21.43 54.71 25.81
C TYR A 279 22.91 54.79 26.20
N PRO A 280 23.23 54.92 27.50
CA PRO A 280 24.54 55.36 27.97
C PRO A 280 25.68 54.36 27.76
N PHE A 281 25.38 53.07 27.62
CA PHE A 281 26.38 52.00 27.59
C PHE A 281 26.52 51.32 26.22
N LEU A 282 26.25 52.07 25.15
CA LEU A 282 26.50 51.65 23.76
C LEU A 282 27.94 52.00 23.31
N THR A 283 28.75 50.99 23.01
CA THR A 283 30.19 51.11 22.65
C THR A 283 30.48 50.86 21.17
N GLU A 284 31.62 51.30 20.66
CA GLU A 284 32.09 50.89 19.32
C GLU A 284 32.23 49.37 19.18
N CYS A 285 31.86 48.86 18.00
CA CYS A 285 31.91 47.44 17.66
C CYS A 285 33.35 46.97 17.36
N GLY A 286 33.72 45.72 17.71
CA GLY A 286 35.05 45.17 17.45
C GLY A 286 36.19 45.84 18.23
N ASN A 287 35.88 46.65 19.25
CA ASN A 287 36.84 47.42 20.04
C ASN A 287 36.83 46.95 21.51
N PRO A 288 37.75 46.05 21.91
CA PRO A 288 37.81 45.51 23.28
C PRO A 288 38.02 46.58 24.36
N ALA A 289 38.80 47.63 24.05
CA ALA A 289 39.10 48.69 25.01
C ALA A 289 37.86 49.56 25.31
N ALA A 290 37.10 49.90 24.27
CA ALA A 290 35.86 50.65 24.42
C ALA A 290 34.79 49.81 25.16
N LEU A 291 34.69 48.51 24.85
CA LEU A 291 33.78 47.60 25.55
C LEU A 291 34.15 47.44 27.04
N ALA A 292 35.43 47.26 27.36
CA ALA A 292 35.90 47.22 28.76
C ALA A 292 35.58 48.52 29.50
N SER A 293 35.82 49.68 28.87
CA SER A 293 35.52 51.00 29.45
C SER A 293 34.02 51.15 29.77
N SER A 294 33.14 50.71 28.87
CA SER A 294 31.68 50.75 29.08
C SER A 294 31.23 49.82 30.20
N ILE A 295 31.80 48.61 30.30
CA ILE A 295 31.54 47.69 31.43
C ILE A 295 31.97 48.32 32.75
N LEU A 296 33.17 48.91 32.80
CA LEU A 296 33.69 49.56 34.00
C LEU A 296 32.86 50.78 34.42
N ASP A 297 32.42 51.61 33.46
CA ASP A 297 31.52 52.75 33.74
C ASP A 297 30.17 52.27 34.30
N ALA A 298 29.58 51.23 33.71
CA ALA A 298 28.33 50.66 34.18
C ALA A 298 28.44 50.08 35.61
N LEU A 299 29.55 49.41 35.94
CA LEU A 299 29.80 48.90 37.29
C LEU A 299 30.11 50.00 38.31
N ALA A 300 30.82 51.05 37.89
CA ALA A 300 31.19 52.18 38.76
C ALA A 300 30.04 53.17 39.02
N SER A 301 28.98 53.14 38.21
CA SER A 301 27.87 54.10 38.26
C SER A 301 26.49 53.47 38.54
N PRO A 302 26.24 52.83 39.71
CA PRO A 302 25.01 52.07 39.96
C PRO A 302 23.70 52.83 39.73
N GLU A 303 23.60 54.10 40.12
CA GLU A 303 22.38 54.90 39.93
C GLU A 303 22.04 55.14 38.46
N ARG A 304 23.06 55.46 37.64
CA ARG A 304 22.93 55.66 36.19
C ARG A 304 22.60 54.35 35.50
N THR A 305 23.23 53.25 35.94
CA THR A 305 23.01 51.90 35.45
C THR A 305 21.59 51.42 35.70
N GLN A 306 21.07 51.62 36.92
CA GLN A 306 19.69 51.27 37.26
C GLN A 306 18.66 52.14 36.55
N SER A 307 18.95 53.45 36.39
CA SER A 307 18.08 54.35 35.62
C SER A 307 18.00 53.92 34.15
N ALA A 308 19.11 53.53 33.55
CA ALA A 308 19.15 53.02 32.18
C ALA A 308 18.41 51.68 32.03
N ALA A 309 18.54 50.77 33.02
CA ALA A 309 17.82 49.50 33.05
C ALA A 309 16.31 49.68 33.23
N GLN A 310 15.87 50.64 34.05
CA GLN A 310 14.46 50.97 34.18
C GLN A 310 13.89 51.54 32.87
N ALA A 311 14.59 52.50 32.26
CA ALA A 311 14.16 53.10 30.99
C ALA A 311 14.09 52.05 29.86
N SER A 312 15.03 51.11 29.82
CA SER A 312 15.02 50.03 28.83
C SER A 312 13.88 49.04 29.07
N GLN A 313 13.53 48.75 30.32
CA GLN A 313 12.35 47.95 30.68
C GLN A 313 11.03 48.64 30.28
N ASP A 314 10.88 49.93 30.58
CA ASP A 314 9.69 50.70 30.22
C ASP A 314 9.49 50.70 28.68
N ARG A 315 10.59 50.89 27.95
CA ARG A 315 10.62 50.80 26.48
C ARG A 315 10.26 49.39 25.99
N PHE A 316 10.74 48.33 26.66
CA PHE A 316 10.35 46.96 26.35
C PHE A 316 8.83 46.76 26.38
N PHE A 317 8.17 47.16 27.47
CA PHE A 317 6.72 46.98 27.60
C PHE A 317 5.92 47.84 26.63
N ALA A 318 6.47 48.98 26.21
CA ALA A 318 5.85 49.85 25.21
C ALA A 318 5.98 49.32 23.77
N GLU A 319 7.13 48.75 23.40
CA GLU A 319 7.49 48.54 21.98
C GLU A 319 7.86 47.09 21.61
N PHE A 320 8.06 46.17 22.54
CA PHE A 320 8.68 44.86 22.24
C PHE A 320 7.93 43.64 22.80
N SER A 321 6.63 43.79 23.09
CA SER A 321 5.79 42.66 23.51
C SER A 321 5.44 41.72 22.35
N ALA A 322 5.28 40.42 22.65
CA ALA A 322 4.83 39.42 21.69
C ALA A 322 3.44 39.74 21.09
N GLN A 323 2.52 40.27 21.90
CA GLN A 323 1.17 40.60 21.41
C GLN A 323 1.19 41.71 20.37
N ARG A 324 1.96 42.79 20.58
CA ARG A 324 2.11 43.86 19.58
C ARG A 324 2.66 43.31 18.26
N MET A 325 3.72 42.49 18.34
CA MET A 325 4.28 41.84 17.15
C MET A 325 3.23 41.03 16.40
N ALA A 326 2.40 40.27 17.11
CA ALA A 326 1.32 39.48 16.52
C ALA A 326 0.23 40.37 15.89
N ASP A 327 -0.18 41.45 16.54
CA ASP A 327 -1.20 42.38 16.03
C ASP A 327 -0.75 43.10 14.76
N GLU A 328 0.51 43.55 14.71
CA GLU A 328 1.13 44.16 13.53
C GLU A 328 1.30 43.14 12.40
N THR A 329 1.73 41.92 12.71
CA THR A 329 1.83 40.83 11.74
C THR A 329 0.47 40.46 11.15
N ALA A 330 -0.56 40.34 12.00
CA ALA A 330 -1.93 40.11 11.57
C ALA A 330 -2.47 41.27 10.71
N ALA A 331 -2.03 42.51 10.95
CA ALA A 331 -2.35 43.64 10.10
C ALA A 331 -1.69 43.55 8.71
N VAL A 332 -0.53 42.91 8.58
CA VAL A 332 0.06 42.56 7.27
C VAL A 332 -0.80 41.49 6.61
N TYR A 333 -1.11 40.40 7.32
CA TYR A 333 -1.91 39.28 6.80
C TYR A 333 -3.25 39.74 6.21
N ARG A 334 -3.97 40.59 6.95
CA ARG A 334 -5.29 41.10 6.52
C ARG A 334 -5.28 41.82 5.16
N ARG A 335 -4.17 42.44 4.76
CA ARG A 335 -4.03 43.10 3.44
C ARG A 335 -4.16 42.09 2.29
N PHE A 336 -3.73 40.86 2.53
CA PHE A 336 -3.71 39.79 1.53
C PHE A 336 -4.92 38.85 1.65
N LEU A 337 -5.57 38.79 2.82
CA LEU A 337 -6.82 38.06 3.01
C LEU A 337 -8.03 38.77 2.36
N SER A 338 -8.06 40.11 2.33
CA SER A 338 -9.21 40.91 1.86
C SER A 338 -9.44 40.91 0.34
N GLY A 339 -8.53 40.37 -0.46
CA GLY A 339 -8.66 40.26 -1.92
C GLY A 339 -9.35 38.98 -2.40
N GLN A 340 -9.56 37.99 -1.52
CA GLN A 340 -10.14 36.70 -1.86
C GLN A 340 -11.65 36.58 -1.58
N THR A 341 -12.23 37.50 -0.80
CA THR A 341 -13.64 37.44 -0.40
C THR A 341 -14.63 37.64 -1.55
N ASP A 342 -14.24 38.26 -2.67
CA ASP A 342 -15.18 38.60 -3.77
C ASP A 342 -15.01 37.79 -5.07
N LYS A 343 -13.97 36.93 -5.18
CA LYS A 343 -13.71 36.18 -6.43
C LYS A 343 -13.79 34.65 -6.31
N GLN A 344 -13.96 34.10 -5.10
CA GLN A 344 -14.13 32.66 -4.88
C GLN A 344 -15.33 32.29 -3.98
N GLN A 345 -16.25 33.22 -3.71
CA GLN A 345 -17.52 32.88 -3.04
C GLN A 345 -18.62 32.38 -3.99
N GLY A 346 -18.30 32.17 -5.27
CA GLY A 346 -19.15 31.46 -6.22
C GLY A 346 -18.66 30.03 -6.45
N HIS A 347 -19.19 29.07 -5.68
CA HIS A 347 -19.21 27.61 -5.95
C HIS A 347 -17.91 26.79 -5.85
N GLY A 348 -17.30 26.61 -4.66
CA GLY A 348 -16.21 25.62 -4.52
C GLY A 348 -15.85 25.09 -3.12
N PHE A 349 -15.80 25.93 -2.08
CA PHE A 349 -15.52 25.45 -0.72
C PHE A 349 -16.82 25.03 -0.03
N MET A 350 -17.29 23.80 -0.28
CA MET A 350 -18.20 23.14 0.65
C MET A 350 -17.45 22.96 1.98
N ASN A 351 -18.03 23.39 3.10
CA ASN A 351 -17.45 23.21 4.44
C ASN A 351 -17.08 21.74 4.65
N LYS A 352 -15.77 21.44 4.70
CA LYS A 352 -15.30 20.09 5.05
C LYS A 352 -15.78 19.72 6.45
N ILE A 353 -16.16 18.47 6.65
CA ILE A 353 -16.52 17.91 7.95
C ILE A 353 -15.26 17.83 8.82
N ARG A 354 -15.28 18.53 9.96
CA ARG A 354 -14.16 18.61 10.91
C ARG A 354 -14.20 17.41 11.86
N ILE A 355 -13.21 16.54 11.74
CA ILE A 355 -13.12 15.29 12.51
C ILE A 355 -12.03 15.38 13.58
N GLY A 356 -12.39 14.98 14.80
CA GLY A 356 -11.44 14.72 15.87
C GLY A 356 -11.29 13.23 16.20
N PHE A 357 -10.18 12.85 16.82
CA PHE A 357 -9.96 11.49 17.33
C PHE A 357 -9.68 11.48 18.83
N ILE A 358 -10.26 10.52 19.52
CA ILE A 358 -9.97 10.17 20.91
C ILE A 358 -9.36 8.77 20.91
N GLY A 359 -8.07 8.68 21.24
CA GLY A 359 -7.24 7.50 21.03
C GLY A 359 -6.70 7.43 19.60
N VAL A 360 -5.39 7.58 19.44
CA VAL A 360 -4.72 7.50 18.12
C VAL A 360 -3.79 6.29 18.03
N GLY A 361 -4.23 5.17 18.59
CA GLY A 361 -3.55 3.87 18.54
C GLY A 361 -3.62 3.20 17.16
N GLY A 362 -3.28 1.90 17.10
CA GLY A 362 -3.10 1.18 15.84
C GLY A 362 -4.29 1.24 14.88
N ILE A 363 -5.51 0.99 15.38
CA ILE A 363 -6.72 1.02 14.52
C ILE A 363 -7.06 2.42 14.03
N ALA A 364 -6.84 3.45 14.86
CA ALA A 364 -7.07 4.83 14.49
C ALA A 364 -6.20 5.26 13.30
N GLN A 365 -4.97 4.74 13.17
CA GLN A 365 -4.11 5.05 12.04
C GLN A 365 -4.74 4.64 10.69
N ARG A 366 -5.45 3.50 10.65
CA ARG A 366 -6.15 3.06 9.43
C ARG A 366 -7.26 4.04 9.04
N HIS A 367 -8.11 4.45 10.00
CA HIS A 367 -9.16 5.43 9.74
C HIS A 367 -8.57 6.80 9.35
N LEU A 368 -7.53 7.26 10.04
CA LEU A 368 -6.84 8.52 9.70
C LEU A 368 -6.33 8.52 8.26
N ASP A 369 -5.70 7.43 7.82
CA ASP A 369 -5.19 7.30 6.45
C ASP A 369 -6.32 7.31 5.42
N LEU A 370 -7.41 6.57 5.68
CA LEU A 370 -8.59 6.54 4.80
C LEU A 370 -9.30 7.90 4.73
N LEU A 371 -9.60 8.51 5.88
CA LEU A 371 -10.27 9.81 5.96
C LEU A 371 -9.43 10.94 5.35
N SER A 372 -8.10 10.84 5.38
CA SER A 372 -7.22 11.82 4.72
C SER A 372 -7.39 11.85 3.20
N SER A 373 -7.94 10.78 2.61
CA SER A 373 -8.26 10.71 1.18
C SER A 373 -9.60 11.34 0.81
N PHE A 374 -10.42 11.75 1.79
CA PHE A 374 -11.74 12.33 1.55
C PHE A 374 -11.62 13.84 1.40
N ASP A 375 -11.91 14.35 0.20
CA ASP A 375 -11.80 15.78 -0.12
C ASP A 375 -12.75 16.65 0.73
N ASP A 376 -13.83 16.06 1.25
CA ASP A 376 -14.86 16.69 2.08
C ASP A 376 -14.61 16.53 3.60
N VAL A 377 -13.44 16.02 4.02
CA VAL A 377 -13.07 15.84 5.44
C VAL A 377 -11.83 16.67 5.81
N ALA A 378 -11.84 17.22 7.02
CA ALA A 378 -10.68 17.86 7.65
C ALA A 378 -10.36 17.16 8.97
N LEU A 379 -9.15 16.62 9.11
CA LEU A 379 -8.64 16.05 10.37
C LEU A 379 -8.03 17.16 11.22
N VAL A 380 -8.67 17.54 12.32
CA VAL A 380 -8.36 18.80 13.01
C VAL A 380 -7.76 18.64 14.40
N ALA A 381 -8.09 17.56 15.12
CA ALA A 381 -7.75 17.44 16.54
C ALA A 381 -7.60 15.99 17.00
N PHE A 382 -6.52 15.67 17.71
CA PHE A 382 -6.26 14.33 18.21
C PHE A 382 -5.94 14.34 19.70
N ALA A 383 -6.66 13.55 20.48
CA ALA A 383 -6.46 13.38 21.92
C ALA A 383 -5.97 11.97 22.25
N ASP A 384 -4.89 11.86 23.01
CA ASP A 384 -4.38 10.60 23.56
C ASP A 384 -3.69 10.88 24.90
N PRO A 385 -3.91 10.08 25.97
CA PRO A 385 -3.18 10.22 27.22
C PRO A 385 -1.66 10.07 27.04
N ASP A 386 -1.22 9.34 26.01
CA ASP A 386 0.15 9.38 25.51
C ASP A 386 0.31 10.58 24.57
N PHE A 387 0.65 11.73 25.14
CA PHE A 387 0.68 13.00 24.41
C PHE A 387 1.65 12.98 23.21
N ASP A 388 2.78 12.27 23.32
CA ASP A 388 3.73 12.11 22.21
C ASP A 388 3.09 11.39 21.01
N ARG A 389 2.20 10.41 21.28
CA ARG A 389 1.42 9.75 20.24
C ARG A 389 0.43 10.70 19.58
N ALA A 390 -0.25 11.54 20.35
CA ALA A 390 -1.14 12.58 19.81
C ALA A 390 -0.36 13.58 18.94
N ILE A 391 0.83 14.04 19.38
CA ILE A 391 1.70 14.93 18.61
C ILE A 391 2.13 14.28 17.30
N LYS A 392 2.55 13.01 17.34
CA LYS A 392 2.98 12.29 16.15
C LYS A 392 1.85 12.08 15.15
N ALA A 393 0.63 11.81 15.61
CA ALA A 393 -0.53 11.76 14.72
C ALA A 393 -0.81 13.16 14.15
N ALA A 394 -0.79 14.20 14.99
CA ALA A 394 -1.11 15.57 14.62
C ALA A 394 -0.16 16.11 13.55
N SER A 395 1.13 15.85 13.71
CA SER A 395 2.17 16.29 12.77
C SER A 395 2.00 15.67 11.37
N ARG A 396 1.37 14.51 11.22
CA ARG A 396 1.10 13.92 9.90
C ARG A 396 0.06 14.73 9.12
N PHE A 397 -0.97 15.21 9.80
CA PHE A 397 -2.16 15.75 9.15
C PHE A 397 -2.28 17.28 9.23
N GLY A 398 -1.49 17.96 10.06
CA GLY A 398 -1.65 19.41 10.26
C GLY A 398 -2.68 19.75 11.34
N ALA A 399 -2.82 18.88 12.35
CA ALA A 399 -3.85 18.96 13.38
C ALA A 399 -3.29 19.46 14.72
N ARG A 400 -4.17 19.71 15.70
CA ARG A 400 -3.79 19.97 17.10
C ARG A 400 -3.73 18.67 17.91
N ALA A 401 -2.77 18.58 18.82
CA ALA A 401 -2.64 17.47 19.74
C ALA A 401 -3.13 17.84 21.14
N PHE A 402 -3.77 16.89 21.82
CA PHE A 402 -4.27 17.04 23.18
C PHE A 402 -3.88 15.83 24.03
N ASP A 403 -3.56 16.08 25.30
CA ASP A 403 -3.30 15.06 26.31
C ASP A 403 -4.60 14.48 26.92
N ASN A 404 -5.74 15.15 26.70
CA ASN A 404 -7.05 14.68 27.10
C ASN A 404 -8.16 15.18 26.16
N HIS A 405 -9.24 14.39 26.07
CA HIS A 405 -10.35 14.67 25.17
C HIS A 405 -11.24 15.84 25.64
N SER A 406 -11.45 16.03 26.95
CA SER A 406 -12.33 17.09 27.44
C SER A 406 -11.80 18.48 27.06
N ARG A 407 -10.48 18.69 27.13
CA ARG A 407 -9.81 19.91 26.66
C ARG A 407 -9.96 20.07 25.14
N MET A 408 -9.76 18.99 24.37
CA MET A 408 -9.99 19.00 22.92
C MET A 408 -11.40 19.48 22.59
N LEU A 409 -12.42 18.93 23.25
CA LEU A 409 -13.83 19.29 23.00
C LEU A 409 -14.18 20.71 23.45
N VAL A 410 -13.40 21.35 24.33
CA VAL A 410 -13.57 22.76 24.72
C VAL A 410 -12.90 23.69 23.71
N GLU A 411 -11.69 23.35 23.26
CA GLU A 411 -10.86 24.22 22.45
C GLU A 411 -11.10 24.07 20.94
N GLU A 412 -11.79 23.02 20.49
CA GLU A 412 -12.06 22.73 19.08
C GLU A 412 -13.54 22.59 18.77
N VAL A 413 -13.92 23.07 17.59
CA VAL A 413 -15.24 22.85 17.00
C VAL A 413 -15.14 21.65 16.07
N LEU A 414 -15.86 20.58 16.40
CA LEU A 414 -15.83 19.30 15.69
C LEU A 414 -17.23 18.92 15.22
N ASP A 415 -17.35 18.47 13.98
CA ASP A 415 -18.60 17.98 13.40
C ASP A 415 -18.84 16.51 13.73
N ALA A 416 -17.77 15.73 13.89
CA ALA A 416 -17.83 14.38 14.42
C ALA A 416 -16.51 13.93 15.06
N VAL A 417 -16.57 12.87 15.87
CA VAL A 417 -15.40 12.32 16.58
C VAL A 417 -15.30 10.81 16.41
N TYR A 418 -14.08 10.32 16.22
CA TYR A 418 -13.75 8.90 16.26
C TYR A 418 -13.20 8.52 17.64
N ILE A 419 -13.82 7.54 18.30
CA ILE A 419 -13.41 6.99 19.59
C ILE A 419 -12.74 5.65 19.34
N CYS A 420 -11.40 5.63 19.39
CA CYS A 420 -10.57 4.46 19.12
C CYS A 420 -9.72 4.10 20.36
N VAL A 421 -10.40 3.97 21.50
CA VAL A 421 -9.78 3.65 22.80
C VAL A 421 -9.92 2.16 23.13
N PRO A 422 -9.11 1.62 24.05
CA PRO A 422 -9.30 0.25 24.53
C PRO A 422 -10.63 0.06 25.29
N PRO A 423 -11.15 -1.18 25.41
CA PRO A 423 -12.47 -1.47 25.98
C PRO A 423 -12.73 -0.88 27.39
N PHE A 424 -11.70 -0.89 28.25
CA PHE A 424 -11.78 -0.37 29.61
C PHE A 424 -11.81 1.16 29.73
N ALA A 425 -11.53 1.88 28.63
CA ALA A 425 -11.38 3.33 28.61
C ALA A 425 -12.61 4.05 28.01
N HIS A 426 -13.64 3.31 27.58
CA HIS A 426 -14.92 3.87 27.15
C HIS A 426 -15.73 4.40 28.34
N GLY A 427 -16.58 5.40 28.08
CA GLY A 427 -17.51 5.97 29.06
C GLY A 427 -17.51 7.50 29.03
N ASP A 428 -16.43 8.10 29.51
CA ASP A 428 -16.37 9.56 29.70
C ASP A 428 -16.35 10.32 28.37
N ALA A 429 -15.62 9.81 27.37
CA ALA A 429 -15.58 10.39 26.03
C ALA A 429 -16.96 10.42 25.37
N GLU A 430 -17.68 9.30 25.41
CA GLU A 430 -19.04 9.18 24.90
C GLU A 430 -20.00 10.11 25.65
N ARG A 431 -19.93 10.17 26.99
CA ARG A 431 -20.76 11.08 27.79
C ARG A 431 -20.55 12.53 27.39
N ASP A 432 -19.30 12.97 27.25
CA ASP A 432 -18.96 14.34 26.86
C ASP A 432 -19.48 14.67 25.46
N LEU A 433 -19.37 13.75 24.50
CA LEU A 433 -19.88 13.91 23.13
C LEU A 433 -21.40 13.96 23.08
N ILE A 434 -22.08 13.07 23.82
CA ILE A 434 -23.55 13.05 23.92
C ILE A 434 -24.06 14.35 24.55
N ALA A 435 -23.42 14.82 25.62
CA ALA A 435 -23.78 16.08 26.29
C ALA A 435 -23.66 17.30 25.36
N ARG A 436 -22.75 17.24 24.39
CA ARG A 436 -22.50 18.29 23.39
C ARG A 436 -23.27 18.09 22.08
N GLY A 437 -23.93 16.94 21.91
CA GLY A 437 -24.64 16.60 20.68
C GLY A 437 -23.74 16.40 19.47
N ILE A 438 -22.49 15.94 19.67
CA ILE A 438 -21.51 15.71 18.60
C ILE A 438 -21.60 14.25 18.12
N PRO A 439 -21.94 13.97 16.84
CA PRO A 439 -21.91 12.63 16.27
C PRO A 439 -20.58 11.92 16.46
N PHE A 440 -20.59 10.60 16.64
CA PHE A 440 -19.35 9.86 16.81
C PHE A 440 -19.34 8.44 16.26
N PHE A 441 -18.17 8.05 15.77
CA PHE A 441 -17.82 6.69 15.45
C PHE A 441 -17.12 6.08 16.66
N VAL A 442 -17.42 4.83 17.02
CA VAL A 442 -16.77 4.14 18.13
C VAL A 442 -16.25 2.77 17.69
N GLU A 443 -14.98 2.50 17.97
CA GLU A 443 -14.43 1.17 17.74
C GLU A 443 -15.00 0.15 18.71
N LYS A 444 -15.08 -1.10 18.24
CA LYS A 444 -15.60 -2.21 19.05
C LYS A 444 -14.48 -2.83 19.90
N PRO A 445 -14.81 -3.40 21.07
CA PRO A 445 -16.11 -3.41 21.74
C PRO A 445 -16.40 -2.09 22.48
N ILE A 446 -17.68 -1.70 22.52
CA ILE A 446 -18.13 -0.39 23.01
C ILE A 446 -17.90 -0.10 24.50
N THR A 447 -17.63 -1.11 25.33
CA THR A 447 -17.16 -1.04 26.73
C THR A 447 -16.98 -2.48 27.27
N LEU A 448 -16.73 -2.66 28.57
CA LEU A 448 -16.85 -3.94 29.28
C LEU A 448 -18.01 -3.96 30.29
N ASP A 449 -18.58 -2.80 30.60
CA ASP A 449 -19.70 -2.66 31.54
C ASP A 449 -21.02 -2.54 30.76
N VAL A 450 -21.83 -3.59 30.83
CA VAL A 450 -23.15 -3.62 30.17
C VAL A 450 -24.09 -2.51 30.67
N GLY A 451 -24.00 -2.13 31.95
CA GLY A 451 -24.84 -1.08 32.52
C GLY A 451 -24.45 0.29 31.96
N LEU A 452 -23.15 0.55 31.79
CA LEU A 452 -22.65 1.73 31.10
C LEU A 452 -23.08 1.76 29.64
N ALA A 453 -22.96 0.63 28.92
CA ALA A 453 -23.37 0.53 27.53
C ALA A 453 -24.87 0.83 27.34
N GLU A 454 -25.71 0.36 28.28
CA GLU A 454 -27.15 0.64 28.34
C GLU A 454 -27.45 2.12 28.63
N GLU A 455 -26.74 2.71 29.59
CA GLU A 455 -26.82 4.14 29.91
C GLU A 455 -26.53 4.99 28.67
N LEU A 456 -25.40 4.70 27.99
CA LEU A 456 -24.94 5.41 26.80
C LEU A 456 -25.91 5.24 25.63
N SER A 457 -26.33 4.01 25.32
CA SER A 457 -27.31 3.75 24.26
C SER A 457 -28.63 4.51 24.49
N ALA A 458 -29.14 4.53 25.73
CA ALA A 458 -30.34 5.28 26.06
C ALA A 458 -30.14 6.79 25.96
N ALA A 459 -28.94 7.30 26.27
CA ALA A 459 -28.62 8.71 26.14
C ALA A 459 -28.48 9.15 24.66
N ILE A 460 -27.86 8.32 23.82
CA ILE A 460 -27.76 8.50 22.36
C ILE A 460 -29.16 8.54 21.73
N ASP A 461 -30.04 7.59 22.07
CA ASP A 461 -31.42 7.54 21.59
C ASP A 461 -32.21 8.81 21.97
N ARG A 462 -32.04 9.30 23.22
CA ARG A 462 -32.68 10.55 23.68
C ARG A 462 -32.15 11.78 22.93
N ALA A 463 -30.85 11.83 22.65
CA ALA A 463 -30.22 12.91 21.92
C ALA A 463 -30.48 12.84 20.40
N LYS A 464 -30.96 11.70 19.89
CA LYS A 464 -31.10 11.38 18.45
C LYS A 464 -29.78 11.57 17.69
N LEU A 465 -28.69 11.14 18.32
CA LEU A 465 -27.34 11.36 17.83
C LEU A 465 -26.97 10.33 16.77
N ILE A 466 -26.27 10.75 15.72
CA ILE A 466 -25.72 9.84 14.71
C ILE A 466 -24.50 9.13 15.30
N THR A 467 -24.55 7.80 15.36
CA THR A 467 -23.44 6.97 15.81
C THR A 467 -23.21 5.80 14.88
N ALA A 468 -21.95 5.42 14.70
CA ALA A 468 -21.55 4.19 14.01
C ALA A 468 -20.57 3.39 14.88
N VAL A 469 -20.59 2.07 14.76
CA VAL A 469 -19.66 1.17 15.47
C VAL A 469 -18.90 0.30 14.47
N GLY A 470 -17.59 0.13 14.69
CA GLY A 470 -16.61 -0.52 13.80
C GLY A 470 -16.80 -2.02 13.51
N TYR A 471 -18.00 -2.45 13.17
CA TYR A 471 -18.32 -3.79 12.66
C TYR A 471 -18.22 -3.83 11.13
N HIS A 472 -17.05 -3.46 10.61
CA HIS A 472 -16.78 -3.29 9.18
C HIS A 472 -17.10 -4.52 8.31
N TRP A 473 -17.12 -5.74 8.87
CA TRP A 473 -17.52 -6.95 8.14
C TRP A 473 -18.92 -6.83 7.52
N ARG A 474 -19.83 -6.08 8.15
CA ARG A 474 -21.16 -5.81 7.58
C ARG A 474 -21.11 -5.06 6.23
N TYR A 475 -19.98 -4.43 5.90
CA TYR A 475 -19.75 -3.68 4.65
C TYR A 475 -19.01 -4.51 3.58
N LEU A 476 -18.78 -5.81 3.82
CA LEU A 476 -18.28 -6.74 2.81
C LEU A 476 -19.40 -7.09 1.82
N ASP A 477 -19.07 -7.09 0.54
CA ASP A 477 -19.98 -7.49 -0.53
C ASP A 477 -20.30 -8.99 -0.48
N THR A 478 -19.36 -9.80 0.01
CA THR A 478 -19.54 -11.22 0.33
C THR A 478 -20.61 -11.46 1.39
N VAL A 479 -20.72 -10.57 2.39
CA VAL A 479 -21.76 -10.64 3.43
C VAL A 479 -23.14 -10.32 2.84
N GLU A 480 -23.25 -9.35 1.93
CA GLU A 480 -24.51 -9.07 1.21
C GLU A 480 -24.91 -10.19 0.25
N GLU A 481 -23.94 -10.87 -0.36
CA GLU A 481 -24.20 -12.09 -1.12
C GLU A 481 -24.74 -13.22 -0.24
N ALA A 482 -24.09 -13.51 0.89
CA ALA A 482 -24.56 -14.51 1.84
C ALA A 482 -25.98 -14.19 2.33
N ARG A 483 -26.27 -12.93 2.65
CA ARG A 483 -27.59 -12.48 3.10
C ARG A 483 -28.68 -12.69 2.03
N ARG A 484 -28.36 -12.46 0.76
CA ARG A 484 -29.29 -12.73 -0.37
C ARG A 484 -29.56 -14.23 -0.52
N ILE A 485 -28.52 -15.07 -0.47
CA ILE A 485 -28.68 -16.53 -0.58
C ILE A 485 -29.53 -17.08 0.58
N LEU A 486 -29.27 -16.60 1.80
CA LEU A 486 -29.96 -17.06 3.01
C LEU A 486 -31.41 -16.57 3.12
N ALA A 487 -31.79 -15.52 2.38
CA ALA A 487 -33.18 -15.06 2.31
C ALA A 487 -34.09 -16.11 1.65
N ASP A 488 -33.59 -16.81 0.62
CA ASP A 488 -34.32 -17.86 -0.09
C ASP A 488 -34.14 -19.24 0.55
N ASN A 489 -33.00 -19.49 1.19
CA ASN A 489 -32.67 -20.76 1.85
C ASN A 489 -32.13 -20.53 3.28
N PRO A 490 -33.01 -20.41 4.29
CA PRO A 490 -32.62 -20.05 5.65
C PRO A 490 -31.67 -21.06 6.29
N ALA A 491 -30.63 -20.54 6.96
CA ALA A 491 -29.69 -21.36 7.72
C ALA A 491 -30.39 -22.24 8.76
N GLN A 492 -29.76 -23.36 9.09
CA GLN A 492 -30.18 -24.33 10.11
C GLN A 492 -29.09 -24.55 11.16
N LEU A 493 -27.82 -24.42 10.78
CA LEU A 493 -26.66 -24.63 11.64
C LEU A 493 -25.53 -23.66 11.29
N LEU A 494 -24.79 -23.19 12.30
CA LEU A 494 -23.56 -22.43 12.09
C LEU A 494 -22.37 -23.02 12.87
N SER A 495 -21.18 -22.82 12.34
CA SER A 495 -19.91 -23.11 12.99
C SER A 495 -18.92 -21.97 12.74
N GLY A 496 -18.72 -21.13 13.75
CA GLY A 496 -17.83 -19.96 13.71
C GLY A 496 -16.51 -20.21 14.42
N TYR A 497 -15.45 -19.54 13.98
CA TYR A 497 -14.12 -19.69 14.56
C TYR A 497 -13.28 -18.41 14.50
N TRP A 498 -12.49 -18.19 15.56
CA TRP A 498 -11.41 -17.20 15.61
C TRP A 498 -10.16 -17.86 16.19
N LEU A 499 -9.28 -18.37 15.33
CA LEU A 499 -8.11 -19.18 15.71
C LEU A 499 -6.83 -18.40 15.38
N ASP A 500 -6.20 -17.85 16.41
CA ASP A 500 -5.19 -16.81 16.26
C ASP A 500 -4.09 -16.90 17.34
N GLN A 501 -3.18 -15.93 17.31
CA GLN A 501 -2.16 -15.66 18.33
C GLN A 501 -2.68 -14.72 19.44
N THR A 502 -1.93 -14.62 20.54
CA THR A 502 -2.21 -13.65 21.61
C THR A 502 -1.79 -12.25 21.15
N PRO A 503 -2.69 -11.25 21.20
CA PRO A 503 -2.35 -9.88 20.87
C PRO A 503 -1.22 -9.30 21.74
N PRO A 504 -0.27 -8.54 21.15
CA PRO A 504 0.85 -7.94 21.88
C PRO A 504 0.51 -6.96 23.01
N PRO A 505 -0.54 -6.11 22.93
CA PRO A 505 -0.79 -5.10 23.97
C PRO A 505 -1.09 -5.72 25.34
N GLN A 506 -0.37 -5.28 26.39
CA GLN A 506 -0.50 -5.87 27.73
C GLN A 506 -1.89 -5.72 28.35
N TRP A 507 -2.63 -4.66 28.00
CA TRP A 507 -4.00 -4.49 28.48
C TRP A 507 -4.92 -5.60 27.93
N TRP A 508 -4.61 -6.18 26.77
CA TRP A 508 -5.39 -7.28 26.20
C TRP A 508 -5.33 -8.53 27.08
N TRP A 509 -4.18 -8.74 27.74
CA TRP A 509 -3.90 -9.94 28.53
C TRP A 509 -4.71 -10.03 29.82
N LYS A 510 -5.44 -8.96 30.16
CA LYS A 510 -6.16 -8.75 31.41
C LYS A 510 -7.66 -8.77 31.15
N THR A 511 -8.36 -9.71 31.77
CA THR A 511 -9.79 -9.95 31.62
C THR A 511 -10.61 -8.74 32.03
N ASP A 512 -10.19 -8.04 33.08
CA ASP A 512 -10.82 -6.80 33.56
C ASP A 512 -10.56 -5.59 32.64
N ARG A 513 -9.67 -5.72 31.64
CA ARG A 513 -9.36 -4.66 30.67
C ARG A 513 -9.77 -4.96 29.23
N SER A 514 -9.84 -6.22 28.83
CA SER A 514 -10.20 -6.63 27.46
C SER A 514 -11.50 -7.41 27.36
N GLY A 515 -11.95 -8.05 28.45
CA GLY A 515 -13.04 -9.03 28.41
C GLY A 515 -12.65 -10.38 27.78
N GLY A 516 -11.40 -10.54 27.32
CA GLY A 516 -10.92 -11.74 26.65
C GLY A 516 -11.27 -11.80 25.16
N GLN A 517 -10.78 -12.87 24.50
CA GLN A 517 -10.87 -13.03 23.05
C GLN A 517 -12.32 -13.00 22.53
N MET A 518 -13.27 -13.55 23.28
CA MET A 518 -14.67 -13.60 22.86
C MET A 518 -15.30 -12.21 22.70
N VAL A 519 -14.92 -11.29 23.60
CA VAL A 519 -15.45 -9.92 23.65
C VAL A 519 -14.72 -8.99 22.67
N GLU A 520 -13.41 -9.15 22.51
CA GLU A 520 -12.60 -8.18 21.76
C GLU A 520 -12.39 -8.59 20.28
N GLN A 521 -12.14 -9.87 20.00
CA GLN A 521 -11.85 -10.37 18.66
C GLN A 521 -13.04 -11.09 18.05
N THR A 522 -13.49 -12.18 18.68
CA THR A 522 -14.57 -13.05 18.19
C THR A 522 -15.91 -12.34 18.09
N THR A 523 -16.04 -11.15 18.70
CA THR A 523 -17.21 -10.30 18.56
C THR A 523 -17.60 -10.04 17.10
N HIS A 524 -16.68 -10.04 16.13
CA HIS A 524 -17.05 -9.96 14.70
C HIS A 524 -17.84 -11.18 14.22
N ILE A 525 -17.49 -12.39 14.68
CA ILE A 525 -18.21 -13.62 14.33
C ILE A 525 -19.59 -13.63 14.99
N ILE A 526 -19.67 -13.17 16.25
CA ILE A 526 -20.94 -13.02 16.98
C ILE A 526 -21.84 -12.01 16.26
N ASP A 527 -21.28 -10.87 15.88
CA ASP A 527 -21.99 -9.81 15.15
C ASP A 527 -22.50 -10.31 13.79
N LEU A 528 -21.61 -10.95 13.02
CA LEU A 528 -21.94 -11.48 11.71
C LEU A 528 -23.05 -12.53 11.78
N ALA A 529 -23.00 -13.42 12.77
CA ALA A 529 -24.05 -14.41 13.00
C ALA A 529 -25.39 -13.74 13.34
N ARG A 530 -25.39 -12.69 14.20
CA ARG A 530 -26.60 -11.90 14.50
C ARG A 530 -27.14 -11.17 13.27
N TYR A 531 -26.24 -10.60 12.46
CA TYR A 531 -26.58 -9.82 11.29
C TYR A 531 -27.20 -10.68 10.18
N LEU A 532 -26.69 -11.90 9.97
CA LEU A 532 -27.18 -12.82 8.94
C LEU A 532 -28.40 -13.64 9.36
N ILE A 533 -28.46 -14.10 10.63
CA ILE A 533 -29.43 -15.11 11.06
C ILE A 533 -30.54 -14.54 11.95
N GLY A 534 -30.29 -13.40 12.61
CA GLY A 534 -31.19 -12.80 13.59
C GLY A 534 -30.71 -12.98 15.03
N GLU A 535 -31.61 -12.84 15.99
CA GLU A 535 -31.22 -12.66 17.39
C GLU A 535 -31.09 -13.98 18.17
N VAL A 536 -30.15 -14.01 19.11
CA VAL A 536 -29.88 -15.15 20.01
C VAL A 536 -30.72 -15.04 21.28
N THR A 537 -31.32 -16.15 21.70
CA THR A 537 -32.19 -16.25 22.88
C THR A 537 -31.57 -17.02 24.04
N GLU A 538 -30.57 -17.86 23.77
CA GLU A 538 -29.85 -18.63 24.79
C GLU A 538 -28.41 -18.89 24.36
N VAL A 539 -27.49 -18.85 25.31
CA VAL A 539 -26.07 -19.17 25.11
C VAL A 539 -25.54 -20.08 26.21
N TYR A 540 -24.66 -21.01 25.84
CA TYR A 540 -23.90 -21.82 26.79
C TYR A 540 -22.42 -21.84 26.43
N GLY A 541 -21.58 -21.30 27.32
CA GLY A 541 -20.13 -21.12 27.12
C GLY A 541 -19.27 -22.05 27.96
N ARG A 542 -18.04 -22.31 27.51
CA ARG A 542 -16.95 -22.94 28.28
C ARG A 542 -15.61 -22.31 27.90
N THR A 543 -14.74 -22.16 28.90
CA THR A 543 -13.42 -21.57 28.77
C THR A 543 -12.33 -22.51 29.28
N GLY A 544 -11.11 -22.34 28.78
CA GLY A 544 -9.92 -23.04 29.24
C GLY A 544 -8.73 -22.08 29.34
N PHE A 545 -7.90 -22.27 30.35
CA PHE A 545 -6.73 -21.44 30.63
C PHE A 545 -5.44 -22.22 30.36
N LYS A 546 -4.39 -21.51 29.97
CA LYS A 546 -3.07 -22.08 29.74
C LYS A 546 -2.01 -21.07 30.14
N ASP A 547 -1.09 -21.47 31.01
CA ASP A 547 0.08 -20.66 31.34
C ASP A 547 0.97 -20.47 30.11
N ARG A 548 1.38 -19.21 29.88
CA ARG A 548 2.24 -18.80 28.77
C ARG A 548 3.41 -17.94 29.27
N PRO A 549 4.62 -18.50 29.42
CA PRO A 549 5.78 -17.77 29.94
C PRO A 549 6.13 -16.50 29.15
N GLU A 550 5.84 -16.50 27.85
CA GLU A 550 6.08 -15.37 26.95
C GLU A 550 5.07 -14.21 27.14
N PHE A 551 3.96 -14.44 27.85
CA PHE A 551 2.93 -13.44 28.19
C PHE A 551 2.71 -13.39 29.72
N PRO A 552 3.65 -12.81 30.47
CA PRO A 552 3.60 -12.84 31.93
C PRO A 552 2.37 -12.12 32.46
N GLY A 553 1.58 -12.82 33.28
CA GLY A 553 0.35 -12.29 33.86
C GLY A 553 -0.88 -12.34 32.96
N LEU A 554 -0.86 -13.13 31.87
CA LEU A 554 -2.05 -13.45 31.08
C LEU A 554 -3.11 -14.14 31.96
N ASP A 555 -4.28 -13.52 32.12
CA ASP A 555 -5.41 -14.09 32.88
C ASP A 555 -6.68 -14.31 32.04
N VAL A 556 -6.67 -13.88 30.78
CA VAL A 556 -7.76 -14.17 29.84
C VAL A 556 -7.79 -15.65 29.47
N PRO A 557 -8.98 -16.23 29.19
CA PRO A 557 -9.10 -17.57 28.65
C PRO A 557 -8.28 -17.75 27.37
N ALA A 558 -7.48 -18.81 27.31
CA ALA A 558 -6.67 -19.14 26.14
C ALA A 558 -7.50 -19.83 25.04
N VAL A 559 -8.59 -20.50 25.45
CA VAL A 559 -9.57 -21.13 24.57
C VAL A 559 -10.99 -20.86 25.10
N THR A 560 -11.92 -20.58 24.20
CA THR A 560 -13.34 -20.41 24.51
C THR A 560 -14.19 -21.15 23.47
N THR A 561 -15.27 -21.81 23.89
CA THR A 561 -16.31 -22.31 22.99
C THR A 561 -17.68 -21.93 23.51
N ALA A 562 -18.62 -21.66 22.61
CA ALA A 562 -19.98 -21.26 22.94
C ALA A 562 -20.98 -21.90 21.99
N ASN A 563 -22.10 -22.40 22.52
CA ASN A 563 -23.26 -22.79 21.74
C ASN A 563 -24.33 -21.71 21.86
N LEU A 564 -24.90 -21.28 20.73
CA LEU A 564 -25.92 -20.25 20.64
C LEU A 564 -27.22 -20.85 20.10
N THR A 565 -28.35 -20.44 20.66
CA THR A 565 -29.70 -20.77 20.16
C THR A 565 -30.39 -19.50 19.69
N PHE A 566 -30.68 -19.42 18.39
CA PHE A 566 -31.36 -18.28 17.77
C PHE A 566 -32.88 -18.35 17.97
N GLN A 567 -33.54 -17.19 17.92
CA GLN A 567 -35.01 -17.09 17.98
C GLN A 567 -35.69 -17.92 16.87
N SER A 568 -35.05 -18.05 15.72
CA SER A 568 -35.49 -18.86 14.59
C SER A 568 -35.40 -20.38 14.83
N GLY A 569 -34.76 -20.81 15.92
CA GLY A 569 -34.45 -22.22 16.20
C GLY A 569 -33.11 -22.69 15.63
N VAL A 570 -32.40 -21.84 14.88
CA VAL A 570 -31.05 -22.12 14.39
C VAL A 570 -30.07 -22.27 15.55
N ILE A 571 -29.12 -23.19 15.42
CA ILE A 571 -28.08 -23.42 16.44
C ILE A 571 -26.72 -23.07 15.86
N ALA A 572 -25.85 -22.45 16.66
CA ALA A 572 -24.46 -22.18 16.28
C ALA A 572 -23.48 -22.71 17.33
N ASN A 573 -22.30 -23.13 16.88
CA ASN A 573 -21.13 -23.27 17.74
C ASN A 573 -20.07 -22.24 17.33
N ILE A 574 -19.52 -21.50 18.29
CA ILE A 574 -18.41 -20.57 18.08
C ILE A 574 -17.22 -21.04 18.91
N SER A 575 -16.04 -21.11 18.28
CA SER A 575 -14.80 -21.53 18.94
C SER A 575 -13.70 -20.47 18.79
N SER A 576 -12.90 -20.24 19.82
CA SER A 576 -11.84 -19.25 19.80
C SER A 576 -10.59 -19.76 20.52
N THR A 577 -9.42 -19.43 19.98
CA THR A 577 -8.12 -19.64 20.64
C THR A 577 -7.14 -18.53 20.29
N CYS A 578 -6.31 -18.15 21.25
CA CYS A 578 -5.19 -17.22 21.04
C CYS A 578 -3.81 -17.93 21.14
N LEU A 579 -3.77 -19.26 21.06
CA LEU A 579 -2.58 -20.07 21.36
C LEU A 579 -1.55 -20.16 20.23
N LEU A 580 -1.92 -19.85 18.98
CA LEU A 580 -1.21 -20.40 17.82
C LEU A 580 0.14 -19.73 17.54
N GLY A 581 0.33 -18.45 17.87
CA GLY A 581 1.54 -17.71 17.50
C GLY A 581 1.61 -17.33 16.01
N TRP A 582 0.56 -17.62 15.25
CA TRP A 582 0.25 -17.09 13.92
C TRP A 582 -1.27 -16.99 13.78
N SER A 583 -1.77 -16.20 12.82
CA SER A 583 -3.19 -16.18 12.45
C SER A 583 -3.51 -17.41 11.58
N HIS A 584 -4.42 -18.28 12.03
CA HIS A 584 -4.70 -19.53 11.35
C HIS A 584 -5.98 -19.49 10.54
N ARG A 585 -7.11 -19.18 11.19
CA ARG A 585 -8.42 -19.19 10.53
C ARG A 585 -9.42 -18.36 11.30
N VAL A 586 -10.12 -17.48 10.59
CA VAL A 586 -11.21 -16.66 11.11
C VAL A 586 -12.38 -16.71 10.13
N GLY A 587 -13.58 -17.00 10.60
CA GLY A 587 -14.74 -17.08 9.72
C GLY A 587 -15.96 -17.76 10.31
N LEU A 588 -17.00 -17.86 9.49
CA LEU A 588 -18.31 -18.41 9.83
C LEU A 588 -18.76 -19.40 8.74
N ASN A 589 -18.93 -20.66 9.14
CA ASN A 589 -19.59 -21.66 8.31
C ASN A 589 -21.10 -21.63 8.60
N ILE A 590 -21.91 -21.66 7.55
CA ILE A 590 -23.37 -21.57 7.60
C ILE A 590 -23.93 -22.72 6.77
N PHE A 591 -24.85 -23.49 7.32
CA PHE A 591 -25.44 -24.65 6.67
C PHE A 591 -26.95 -24.49 6.57
N ALA A 592 -27.50 -24.69 5.38
CA ALA A 592 -28.94 -24.71 5.08
C ALA A 592 -29.28 -25.97 4.25
N ASP A 593 -30.54 -26.13 3.80
CA ASP A 593 -30.91 -27.31 3.00
C ASP A 593 -30.08 -27.35 1.70
N ARG A 594 -29.25 -28.38 1.54
CA ARG A 594 -28.37 -28.59 0.38
C ARG A 594 -27.45 -27.39 0.06
N LEU A 595 -27.05 -26.64 1.10
CA LEU A 595 -26.21 -25.46 0.98
C LEU A 595 -25.24 -25.37 2.15
N ALA A 596 -23.95 -25.13 1.86
CA ALA A 596 -22.94 -24.75 2.82
C ALA A 596 -22.25 -23.45 2.35
N ILE A 597 -22.17 -22.46 3.23
CA ILE A 597 -21.45 -21.21 3.01
C ILE A 597 -20.29 -21.15 4.01
N GLU A 598 -19.10 -20.76 3.57
CA GLU A 598 -18.00 -20.35 4.45
C GLU A 598 -17.66 -18.89 4.14
N LEU A 599 -17.66 -18.06 5.18
CA LEU A 599 -17.49 -16.61 5.06
C LEU A 599 -16.34 -16.14 5.96
N THR A 600 -15.37 -15.44 5.38
CA THR A 600 -14.22 -14.86 6.09
C THR A 600 -14.22 -13.33 5.94
N ASP A 601 -13.19 -12.65 6.46
CA ASP A 601 -12.94 -11.22 6.21
C ASP A 601 -12.49 -10.92 4.78
N HIS A 602 -12.18 -11.96 4.00
CA HIS A 602 -11.64 -11.81 2.66
C HIS A 602 -12.49 -12.49 1.60
N ASP A 603 -13.20 -13.58 1.91
CA ASP A 603 -13.76 -14.45 0.89
C ASP A 603 -15.13 -15.02 1.28
N ILE A 604 -15.89 -15.48 0.28
CA ILE A 604 -17.05 -16.35 0.43
C ILE A 604 -16.86 -17.64 -0.39
N MET A 605 -17.21 -18.77 0.21
CA MET A 605 -17.31 -20.06 -0.46
C MET A 605 -18.76 -20.55 -0.36
N VAL A 606 -19.34 -20.96 -1.50
CA VAL A 606 -20.73 -21.43 -1.58
C VAL A 606 -20.76 -22.81 -2.22
N ASP A 607 -21.03 -23.85 -1.43
CA ASP A 607 -21.12 -25.25 -1.86
C ASP A 607 -22.56 -25.76 -1.81
N VAL A 608 -23.03 -26.24 -2.96
CA VAL A 608 -24.35 -26.86 -3.16
C VAL A 608 -24.25 -28.35 -3.52
N GLY A 609 -23.13 -28.99 -3.17
CA GLY A 609 -22.81 -30.38 -3.54
C GLY A 609 -22.15 -30.51 -4.93
N ALA A 610 -21.70 -29.41 -5.51
CA ALA A 610 -20.98 -29.35 -6.80
C ALA A 610 -19.52 -28.85 -6.65
N GLY A 611 -19.03 -28.88 -5.42
CA GLY A 611 -17.69 -28.43 -5.02
C GLY A 611 -17.70 -27.05 -4.38
N ARG A 612 -16.52 -26.59 -3.95
CA ARG A 612 -16.32 -25.44 -3.06
C ARG A 612 -15.70 -24.23 -3.79
N PRO A 613 -16.43 -23.51 -4.67
CA PRO A 613 -15.93 -22.31 -5.32
C PRO A 613 -15.72 -21.20 -4.28
N VAL A 614 -14.58 -20.52 -4.34
CA VAL A 614 -14.25 -19.38 -3.47
C VAL A 614 -14.24 -18.11 -4.31
N ARG A 615 -14.83 -17.04 -3.79
CA ARG A 615 -14.82 -15.69 -4.36
C ARG A 615 -14.29 -14.72 -3.32
N ASN A 616 -13.33 -13.90 -3.70
CA ASN A 616 -12.78 -12.86 -2.83
C ASN A 616 -13.73 -11.65 -2.80
N ALA A 617 -13.74 -10.96 -1.67
CA ALA A 617 -14.43 -9.70 -1.44
C ALA A 617 -13.81 -8.58 -2.28
N GLU A 618 -14.66 -7.66 -2.72
CA GLU A 618 -14.26 -6.49 -3.51
C GLU A 618 -14.41 -5.22 -2.69
N GLY A 619 -13.46 -4.29 -2.84
CA GLY A 619 -13.42 -3.00 -2.13
C GLY A 619 -12.97 -3.10 -0.68
N ASP A 620 -12.67 -1.95 -0.06
CA ASP A 620 -12.27 -1.88 1.34
C ASP A 620 -13.52 -1.67 2.24
N PRO A 621 -13.88 -2.62 3.12
CA PRO A 621 -15.03 -2.48 4.01
C PRO A 621 -14.88 -1.33 5.01
N VAL A 622 -13.67 -0.98 5.44
CA VAL A 622 -13.44 0.13 6.39
C VAL A 622 -13.62 1.47 5.68
N TRP A 623 -13.16 1.60 4.43
CA TRP A 623 -13.44 2.78 3.60
C TRP A 623 -14.95 3.03 3.45
N ARG A 624 -15.72 1.96 3.21
CA ARG A 624 -17.18 2.04 3.06
C ARG A 624 -17.87 2.46 4.35
N GLU A 625 -17.43 1.89 5.46
CA GLU A 625 -17.93 2.21 6.79
C GLU A 625 -17.66 3.68 7.15
N ASP A 626 -16.44 4.16 6.94
CA ASP A 626 -16.07 5.56 7.15
C ASP A 626 -16.88 6.49 6.23
N ARG A 627 -17.01 6.15 4.95
CA ARG A 627 -17.77 6.96 3.99
C ARG A 627 -19.23 7.09 4.38
N ASP A 628 -19.88 5.99 4.80
CA ASP A 628 -21.28 6.02 5.22
C ASP A 628 -21.48 6.79 6.54
N PHE A 629 -20.49 6.78 7.45
CA PHE A 629 -20.50 7.63 8.64
C PHE A 629 -20.39 9.12 8.29
N ILE A 630 -19.40 9.52 7.47
CA ILE A 630 -19.24 10.92 7.04
C ILE A 630 -20.45 11.41 6.25
N ASP A 631 -21.03 10.58 5.39
CA ASP A 631 -22.25 10.91 4.64
C ASP A 631 -23.44 11.17 5.58
N ALA A 632 -23.62 10.33 6.61
CA ALA A 632 -24.66 10.55 7.60
C ALA A 632 -24.45 11.87 8.38
N VAL A 633 -23.21 12.17 8.78
CA VAL A 633 -22.87 13.41 9.50
C VAL A 633 -23.06 14.65 8.63
N SER A 634 -22.75 14.58 7.33
CA SER A 634 -22.97 15.68 6.37
C SER A 634 -24.45 15.92 6.04
N GLY A 635 -25.37 15.09 6.54
CA GLY A 635 -26.80 15.20 6.31
C GLY A 635 -27.31 14.45 5.08
N SER A 636 -26.46 13.61 4.46
CA SER A 636 -26.87 12.70 3.39
C SER A 636 -27.69 11.52 3.95
N GLU A 637 -28.20 10.65 3.07
CA GLU A 637 -28.95 9.47 3.51
C GLU A 637 -28.06 8.57 4.39
N ASN A 638 -28.56 8.26 5.58
CA ASN A 638 -27.81 7.49 6.57
C ASN A 638 -27.91 5.98 6.26
N HIS A 639 -26.80 5.43 5.77
CA HIS A 639 -26.61 4.01 5.42
C HIS A 639 -25.78 3.23 6.46
N ILE A 640 -25.57 3.77 7.66
CA ILE A 640 -24.81 3.12 8.73
C ILE A 640 -25.44 1.75 9.05
N ARG A 641 -24.62 0.71 9.00
CA ARG A 641 -25.05 -0.70 9.14
C ARG A 641 -25.03 -1.21 10.57
N CYS A 642 -24.31 -0.54 11.47
CA CYS A 642 -24.27 -0.86 12.89
C CYS A 642 -24.17 0.44 13.69
N ASP A 643 -25.26 0.82 14.34
CA ASP A 643 -25.28 1.92 15.32
C ASP A 643 -24.93 1.40 16.72
N TYR A 644 -24.84 2.31 17.69
CA TYR A 644 -24.48 1.97 19.07
C TYR A 644 -25.46 0.95 19.69
N LYS A 645 -26.75 1.03 19.33
CA LYS A 645 -27.80 0.17 19.90
C LYS A 645 -27.74 -1.26 19.36
N ASP A 646 -27.47 -1.45 18.08
CA ASP A 646 -27.25 -2.78 17.51
C ASP A 646 -25.92 -3.39 18.01
N ALA A 647 -24.87 -2.57 18.14
CA ALA A 647 -23.61 -2.99 18.74
C ALA A 647 -23.78 -3.44 20.20
N LEU A 648 -24.60 -2.74 21.00
CA LEU A 648 -24.93 -3.13 22.38
C LEU A 648 -25.54 -4.54 22.44
N ALA A 649 -26.38 -4.91 21.47
CA ALA A 649 -26.94 -6.26 21.42
C ALA A 649 -25.88 -7.33 21.09
N THR A 650 -24.90 -7.04 20.22
CA THR A 650 -23.75 -7.93 19.98
C THR A 650 -22.92 -8.06 21.25
N HIS A 651 -22.67 -6.93 21.91
CA HIS A 651 -21.85 -6.87 23.11
C HIS A 651 -22.48 -7.64 24.28
N ARG A 652 -23.80 -7.50 24.52
CA ARG A 652 -24.55 -8.31 25.49
C ARG A 652 -24.41 -9.80 25.24
N LEU A 653 -24.47 -10.23 23.98
CA LEU A 653 -24.30 -11.63 23.62
C LEU A 653 -22.88 -12.12 23.91
N ALA A 654 -21.85 -11.36 23.55
CA ALA A 654 -20.46 -11.70 23.85
C ALA A 654 -20.20 -11.80 25.37
N LEU A 655 -20.71 -10.84 26.16
CA LEU A 655 -20.61 -10.90 27.62
C LEU A 655 -21.40 -12.08 28.22
N ALA A 656 -22.56 -12.43 27.66
CA ALA A 656 -23.35 -13.56 28.12
C ALA A 656 -22.64 -14.91 27.91
N VAL A 657 -21.80 -15.04 26.87
CA VAL A 657 -20.90 -16.20 26.71
C VAL A 657 -19.96 -16.31 27.91
N GLU A 658 -19.31 -15.22 28.29
CA GLU A 658 -18.36 -15.21 29.41
C GLU A 658 -19.04 -15.38 30.77
N ILE A 659 -20.27 -14.86 30.93
CA ILE A 659 -21.08 -15.12 32.13
C ILE A 659 -21.44 -16.61 32.21
N SER A 660 -21.93 -17.19 31.11
CA SER A 660 -22.29 -18.60 31.03
C SER A 660 -21.09 -19.51 31.32
N ALA A 661 -19.93 -19.21 30.73
CA ALA A 661 -18.71 -19.99 30.97
C ALA A 661 -18.27 -19.99 32.43
N ARG A 662 -18.48 -18.86 33.13
CA ARG A 662 -18.12 -18.69 34.54
C ARG A 662 -19.11 -19.36 35.50
N CYS A 663 -20.41 -19.23 35.25
CA CYS A 663 -21.43 -19.84 36.11
C CYS A 663 -21.64 -21.33 35.80
N GLY A 664 -21.25 -21.80 34.61
CA GLY A 664 -21.41 -23.18 34.18
C GLY A 664 -22.83 -23.54 33.76
N GLU A 665 -23.71 -22.56 33.56
CA GLU A 665 -25.13 -22.72 33.24
C GLU A 665 -25.50 -21.94 31.95
N PRO A 666 -26.53 -22.35 31.19
CA PRO A 666 -27.04 -21.57 30.06
C PRO A 666 -27.58 -20.20 30.50
N VAL A 667 -27.30 -19.16 29.72
CA VAL A 667 -27.80 -17.80 29.94
C VAL A 667 -28.86 -17.48 28.90
N LYS A 668 -30.05 -17.08 29.35
CA LYS A 668 -31.15 -16.63 28.48
C LYS A 668 -31.05 -15.13 28.22
N LEU A 669 -31.29 -14.75 26.97
CA LEU A 669 -31.24 -13.38 26.47
C LEU A 669 -32.62 -12.94 25.99
N SER A 670 -32.96 -11.68 26.30
CA SER A 670 -34.13 -11.02 25.71
C SER A 670 -33.81 -10.58 24.28
N VAL A 671 -34.74 -10.80 23.35
CA VAL A 671 -34.62 -10.31 21.97
C VAL A 671 -34.63 -8.77 21.96
N PRO A 672 -33.60 -8.09 21.43
CA PRO A 672 -33.56 -6.64 21.39
C PRO A 672 -34.57 -6.08 20.36
N VAL A 673 -35.11 -4.89 20.65
CA VAL A 673 -35.92 -4.12 19.69
C VAL A 673 -34.98 -3.21 18.91
N LEU A 674 -34.71 -3.57 17.66
CA LEU A 674 -33.79 -2.85 16.76
C LEU A 674 -34.53 -2.37 15.52
N ASP A 675 -34.25 -1.15 15.09
CA ASP A 675 -34.75 -0.58 13.84
C ASP A 675 -33.67 -0.69 12.76
N ARG A 676 -33.49 -1.89 12.22
CA ARG A 676 -32.51 -2.13 11.15
C ARG A 676 -33.04 -1.59 9.83
N LYS A 677 -32.35 -0.60 9.27
CA LYS A 677 -32.66 -0.07 7.94
C LYS A 677 -32.43 -1.14 6.86
N PRO A 678 -33.16 -1.08 5.73
CA PRO A 678 -32.90 -1.95 4.59
C PRO A 678 -31.46 -1.77 4.08
N ALA A 679 -30.80 -2.88 3.71
CA ALA A 679 -29.45 -2.84 3.18
C ALA A 679 -29.42 -1.99 1.90
N SER A 680 -28.57 -0.96 1.93
CA SER A 680 -28.32 -0.08 0.79
C SER A 680 -27.13 -0.60 -0.03
N PRO A 681 -27.06 -0.30 -1.34
CA PRO A 681 -25.94 -0.71 -2.18
C PRO A 681 -24.60 -0.24 -1.59
N LEU A 682 -23.58 -1.12 -1.63
CA LEU A 682 -22.24 -0.77 -1.16
C LEU A 682 -21.61 0.25 -2.11
N LYS A 683 -21.00 1.29 -1.53
CA LYS A 683 -20.21 2.27 -2.28
C LYS A 683 -18.82 1.70 -2.58
N ASN A 684 -18.18 2.20 -3.62
CA ASN A 684 -16.77 1.92 -3.91
C ASN A 684 -15.99 3.22 -3.94
N PRO A 685 -14.71 3.21 -3.56
CA PRO A 685 -13.87 4.38 -3.72
C PRO A 685 -13.89 4.84 -5.18
N PRO A 686 -13.98 6.15 -5.45
CA PRO A 686 -13.86 6.66 -6.80
C PRO A 686 -12.51 6.20 -7.37
N GLN A 687 -12.53 5.53 -8.52
CA GLN A 687 -11.30 5.16 -9.22
C GLN A 687 -10.57 6.46 -9.60
N LYS A 688 -9.53 6.83 -8.86
CA LYS A 688 -8.58 7.86 -9.31
C LYS A 688 -7.89 7.29 -10.55
N GLU A 689 -8.15 7.89 -11.71
CA GLU A 689 -7.32 7.72 -12.90
C GLU A 689 -5.91 8.24 -12.55
N LEU A 690 -5.00 7.33 -12.16
CA LEU A 690 -3.59 7.66 -11.96
C LEU A 690 -2.89 7.79 -13.33
N PRO A 691 -1.95 8.74 -13.49
CA PRO A 691 -1.18 8.88 -14.72
C PRO A 691 -0.38 7.60 -15.04
N GLN A 692 -0.51 7.15 -16.29
CA GLN A 692 0.07 5.93 -16.85
C GLN A 692 1.61 6.00 -17.02
N SER A 693 2.38 5.87 -15.95
CA SER A 693 3.75 5.40 -16.11
C SER A 693 4.05 4.28 -15.13
N LEU A 694 4.22 3.07 -15.68
CA LEU A 694 4.72 1.92 -14.94
C LEU A 694 6.13 2.22 -14.37
N PRO A 695 6.51 1.62 -13.24
CA PRO A 695 7.87 1.70 -12.73
C PRO A 695 8.91 1.33 -13.81
N PRO A 696 10.14 1.90 -13.77
CA PRO A 696 11.16 1.59 -14.78
C PRO A 696 11.39 0.09 -14.95
N GLY A 697 11.26 -0.40 -16.18
CA GLY A 697 11.45 -1.82 -16.51
C GLY A 697 10.21 -2.70 -16.35
N HIS A 698 9.10 -2.19 -15.81
CA HIS A 698 7.82 -2.90 -15.74
C HIS A 698 7.02 -2.76 -17.05
N ARG A 699 6.22 -3.77 -17.40
CA ARG A 699 5.34 -3.76 -18.58
C ARG A 699 3.97 -4.38 -18.26
N HIS A 700 2.95 -4.02 -19.03
CA HIS A 700 1.68 -4.75 -19.01
C HIS A 700 1.73 -5.97 -19.93
N ILE A 701 1.31 -7.11 -19.41
CA ILE A 701 1.10 -8.34 -20.17
C ILE A 701 -0.40 -8.62 -20.27
N ARG A 702 -0.85 -8.94 -21.49
CA ARG A 702 -2.23 -9.40 -21.75
C ARG A 702 -2.21 -10.90 -22.04
N SER A 703 -3.10 -11.65 -21.41
CA SER A 703 -3.26 -13.09 -21.60
C SER A 703 -4.69 -13.41 -22.07
N LEU A 704 -4.82 -14.15 -23.17
CA LEU A 704 -6.10 -14.65 -23.65
C LEU A 704 -6.54 -15.86 -22.81
N GLY A 705 -7.64 -15.71 -22.06
CA GLY A 705 -8.19 -16.69 -21.14
C GLY A 705 -9.66 -17.01 -21.40
N ILE A 706 -10.23 -17.95 -20.63
CA ILE A 706 -11.67 -18.27 -20.63
C ILE A 706 -12.26 -17.87 -19.27
N GLU A 707 -13.15 -16.89 -19.25
CA GLU A 707 -13.77 -16.34 -18.03
C GLU A 707 -14.88 -17.25 -17.49
N SER A 708 -15.65 -17.85 -18.39
CA SER A 708 -16.68 -18.84 -18.12
C SER A 708 -16.92 -19.65 -19.38
N ARG A 709 -17.72 -20.73 -19.31
CA ARG A 709 -18.06 -21.55 -20.49
C ARG A 709 -18.50 -20.66 -21.67
N GLY A 710 -17.79 -20.77 -22.79
CA GLY A 710 -18.06 -20.01 -24.02
C GLY A 710 -17.68 -18.52 -23.99
N LYS A 711 -17.13 -17.99 -22.88
CA LYS A 711 -16.82 -16.57 -22.71
C LYS A 711 -15.30 -16.35 -22.60
N PRO A 712 -14.60 -16.13 -23.71
CA PRO A 712 -13.18 -15.77 -23.70
C PRO A 712 -12.97 -14.31 -23.28
N TYR A 713 -11.83 -14.01 -22.66
CA TYR A 713 -11.50 -12.66 -22.16
C TYR A 713 -9.99 -12.39 -22.18
N PHE A 714 -9.60 -11.14 -21.93
CA PHE A 714 -8.21 -10.78 -21.66
C PHE A 714 -8.00 -10.52 -20.16
N LEU A 715 -7.05 -11.24 -19.58
CA LEU A 715 -6.45 -10.87 -18.30
C LEU A 715 -5.27 -9.92 -18.57
N GLN A 716 -5.25 -8.76 -17.92
CA GLN A 716 -4.09 -7.86 -17.94
C GLN A 716 -3.43 -7.84 -16.56
N TYR A 717 -2.10 -7.99 -16.52
CA TYR A 717 -1.31 -7.92 -15.30
C TYR A 717 0.04 -7.24 -15.56
N GLU A 718 0.69 -6.80 -14.49
CA GLU A 718 2.01 -6.16 -14.53
C GLU A 718 3.12 -7.20 -14.41
N GLU A 719 4.16 -7.07 -15.25
CA GLU A 719 5.35 -7.91 -15.24
C GLU A 719 6.60 -7.01 -15.07
N GLY A 720 7.37 -7.26 -14.01
CA GLY A 720 8.61 -6.55 -13.72
C GLY A 720 9.76 -6.86 -14.71
N PRO A 721 10.96 -6.30 -14.49
CA PRO A 721 12.14 -6.59 -15.32
C PRO A 721 12.63 -8.04 -15.12
N PRO A 722 13.33 -8.64 -16.12
CA PRO A 722 13.88 -9.97 -15.99
C PRO A 722 14.97 -10.02 -14.92
N ALA A 723 14.98 -11.06 -14.08
CA ALA A 723 16.05 -11.28 -13.12
C ALA A 723 17.30 -11.89 -13.81
N ASP A 724 18.43 -11.95 -13.12
CA ASP A 724 19.64 -12.59 -13.66
C ASP A 724 19.36 -14.06 -14.04
N GLY A 725 19.86 -14.48 -15.20
CA GLY A 725 19.59 -15.81 -15.76
C GLY A 725 18.28 -15.93 -16.54
N HIS A 726 17.43 -14.90 -16.60
CA HIS A 726 16.17 -14.92 -17.36
C HIS A 726 16.28 -14.21 -18.72
N VAL A 727 15.32 -14.51 -19.60
CA VAL A 727 15.13 -13.83 -20.89
C VAL A 727 13.74 -13.21 -20.97
N ARG A 728 13.66 -11.99 -21.50
CA ARG A 728 12.40 -11.27 -21.70
C ARG A 728 11.93 -11.47 -23.13
N LEU A 729 10.75 -12.07 -23.28
CA LEU A 729 10.15 -12.43 -24.55
C LEU A 729 9.02 -11.48 -24.93
N GLU A 730 8.96 -11.12 -26.20
CA GLU A 730 7.83 -10.44 -26.86
C GLU A 730 7.20 -11.42 -27.83
N THR A 731 5.94 -11.77 -27.60
CA THR A 731 5.26 -12.80 -28.39
C THR A 731 4.95 -12.25 -29.77
N LEU A 732 5.34 -12.99 -30.81
CA LEU A 732 5.04 -12.67 -32.22
C LEU A 732 3.76 -13.36 -32.67
N TYR A 733 3.68 -14.66 -32.37
CA TYR A 733 2.59 -15.54 -32.75
C TYR A 733 2.28 -16.53 -31.63
N THR A 734 1.02 -16.89 -31.47
CA THR A 734 0.62 -18.01 -30.64
C THR A 734 -0.43 -18.86 -31.34
N GLY A 735 -0.26 -20.18 -31.30
CA GLY A 735 -1.13 -21.15 -31.97
C GLY A 735 -2.24 -21.66 -31.07
N PHE A 736 -3.47 -21.68 -31.57
CA PHE A 736 -4.61 -22.23 -30.83
C PHE A 736 -4.75 -23.74 -31.04
N SER A 737 -4.65 -24.52 -29.99
CA SER A 737 -4.74 -25.98 -30.05
C SER A 737 -6.16 -26.48 -29.81
N ALA A 738 -6.90 -26.68 -30.89
CA ALA A 738 -8.30 -27.11 -30.84
C ALA A 738 -8.56 -28.43 -30.07
N GLY A 739 -7.59 -29.35 -30.03
CA GLY A 739 -7.74 -30.62 -29.32
C GLY A 739 -7.79 -30.49 -27.79
N THR A 740 -7.16 -29.44 -27.26
CA THR A 740 -7.05 -29.21 -25.80
C THR A 740 -7.79 -27.94 -25.41
N GLU A 741 -7.64 -26.85 -26.16
CA GLU A 741 -8.12 -25.55 -25.73
C GLU A 741 -9.62 -25.35 -25.92
N LEU A 742 -10.21 -25.91 -26.99
CA LEU A 742 -11.67 -25.92 -27.14
C LEU A 742 -12.38 -26.70 -26.03
N THR A 743 -11.68 -27.59 -25.34
CA THR A 743 -12.25 -28.35 -24.21
C THR A 743 -12.47 -27.45 -23.00
N PHE A 744 -11.66 -26.40 -22.83
CA PHE A 744 -11.91 -25.34 -21.87
C PHE A 744 -13.10 -24.49 -22.31
N MET A 745 -13.21 -24.10 -23.57
CA MET A 745 -14.39 -23.36 -24.03
C MET A 745 -15.71 -24.13 -23.88
N LYS A 746 -15.69 -25.45 -24.09
CA LYS A 746 -16.87 -26.32 -24.06
C LYS A 746 -17.20 -26.89 -22.69
N ASN A 747 -16.33 -26.68 -21.69
CA ASN A 747 -16.40 -27.30 -20.36
C ASN A 747 -16.35 -28.85 -20.39
N THR A 748 -15.62 -29.41 -21.34
CA THR A 748 -15.50 -30.87 -21.56
C THR A 748 -14.13 -31.42 -21.16
N ASN A 749 -13.21 -30.57 -20.72
CA ASN A 749 -11.91 -31.04 -20.20
C ASN A 749 -12.12 -31.86 -18.91
N PRO A 750 -11.51 -33.05 -18.77
CA PRO A 750 -11.57 -33.84 -17.53
C PRO A 750 -11.22 -33.06 -16.26
N TYR A 751 -10.31 -32.09 -16.33
CA TYR A 751 -9.90 -31.28 -15.18
C TYR A 751 -11.02 -30.39 -14.61
N PHE A 752 -12.13 -30.15 -15.34
CA PHE A 752 -13.32 -29.47 -14.77
C PHE A 752 -14.24 -30.38 -13.98
N HIS A 753 -14.01 -31.70 -14.03
CA HIS A 753 -14.88 -32.70 -13.42
C HIS A 753 -14.12 -33.66 -12.51
N SER A 754 -12.80 -33.71 -12.62
CA SER A 754 -11.91 -34.62 -11.90
C SER A 754 -10.53 -33.99 -11.67
N ARG A 755 -9.81 -34.49 -10.67
CA ARG A 755 -8.43 -34.08 -10.35
C ARG A 755 -7.47 -35.19 -10.70
N PHE A 756 -6.35 -34.87 -11.31
CA PHE A 756 -5.29 -35.85 -11.51
C PHE A 756 -4.37 -35.92 -10.28
N ASP A 757 -4.47 -37.00 -9.50
CA ASP A 757 -3.51 -37.29 -8.44
C ASP A 757 -2.19 -37.77 -9.08
N GLY A 758 -1.22 -36.87 -9.23
CA GLY A 758 0.07 -37.17 -9.86
C GLY A 758 0.92 -38.20 -9.09
N GLY A 759 0.73 -38.33 -7.78
CA GLY A 759 1.46 -39.31 -6.96
C GLY A 759 0.96 -40.73 -7.17
N ARG A 760 -0.36 -40.89 -7.34
CA ARG A 760 -1.00 -42.19 -7.61
C ARG A 760 -1.18 -42.47 -9.10
N GLY A 761 -1.11 -41.44 -9.95
CA GLY A 761 -1.33 -41.53 -11.39
C GLY A 761 -2.78 -41.81 -11.79
N VAL A 762 -3.77 -41.31 -11.03
CA VAL A 762 -5.20 -41.56 -11.25
C VAL A 762 -6.02 -40.28 -11.25
N PHE A 763 -7.12 -40.26 -12.01
CA PHE A 763 -8.14 -39.22 -11.85
C PHE A 763 -9.05 -39.56 -10.67
N ILE A 764 -9.28 -38.57 -9.82
CA ILE A 764 -10.26 -38.60 -8.73
C ILE A 764 -11.48 -37.85 -9.23
N GLU A 765 -12.56 -38.58 -9.47
CA GLU A 765 -13.82 -38.03 -9.98
C GLU A 765 -14.44 -37.08 -8.96
N HIS A 766 -15.17 -36.08 -9.44
CA HIS A 766 -15.87 -35.07 -8.65
C HIS A 766 -14.98 -34.13 -7.81
N GLU A 767 -13.66 -34.16 -8.02
CA GLU A 767 -12.71 -33.21 -7.45
C GLU A 767 -12.09 -32.36 -8.57
N PRO A 768 -12.72 -31.29 -9.07
CA PRO A 768 -12.17 -30.56 -10.22
C PRO A 768 -10.85 -29.82 -9.88
N ASP A 769 -9.80 -30.05 -10.67
CA ASP A 769 -8.51 -29.34 -10.61
C ASP A 769 -8.57 -27.94 -11.22
N LEU A 770 -9.48 -27.73 -12.17
CA LEU A 770 -9.65 -26.45 -12.86
C LEU A 770 -11.06 -25.91 -12.63
N ARG A 771 -11.12 -24.60 -12.38
CA ARG A 771 -12.36 -23.81 -12.35
C ARG A 771 -12.17 -22.59 -13.25
N TYR A 772 -13.28 -22.01 -13.68
CA TYR A 772 -13.23 -20.71 -14.32
C TYR A 772 -13.02 -19.59 -13.28
N PRO A 773 -12.36 -18.48 -13.63
CA PRO A 773 -11.73 -18.22 -14.93
C PRO A 773 -10.45 -19.06 -15.13
N VAL A 774 -10.16 -19.45 -16.37
CA VAL A 774 -8.88 -20.07 -16.78
C VAL A 774 -8.03 -18.98 -17.45
N PRO A 775 -7.12 -18.31 -16.73
CA PRO A 775 -6.45 -17.09 -17.20
C PRO A 775 -5.31 -17.34 -18.21
N PHE A 776 -4.75 -18.55 -18.19
CA PHE A 776 -3.60 -18.92 -19.01
C PHE A 776 -3.93 -20.17 -19.82
N LEU A 777 -3.94 -20.03 -21.14
CA LEU A 777 -4.26 -21.06 -22.12
C LEU A 777 -3.18 -21.08 -23.19
N GLY A 778 -2.94 -22.21 -23.85
CA GLY A 778 -2.00 -22.27 -24.98
C GLY A 778 -0.62 -22.78 -24.58
N TYR A 779 0.10 -23.26 -25.59
CA TYR A 779 1.41 -23.88 -25.47
C TYR A 779 2.17 -23.88 -26.82
N MET A 780 1.86 -22.92 -27.70
CA MET A 780 2.31 -22.86 -29.08
C MET A 780 2.84 -21.47 -29.41
N GLU A 781 3.73 -20.95 -28.58
CA GLU A 781 4.18 -19.56 -28.66
C GLU A 781 5.48 -19.42 -29.45
N VAL A 782 5.58 -18.33 -30.20
CA VAL A 782 6.81 -17.88 -30.86
C VAL A 782 7.07 -16.45 -30.43
N ALA A 783 8.27 -16.18 -29.96
CA ALA A 783 8.62 -14.91 -29.38
C ALA A 783 9.97 -14.40 -29.90
N ARG A 784 10.13 -13.09 -29.89
CA ARG A 784 11.43 -12.43 -30.02
C ARG A 784 12.00 -12.19 -28.63
N VAL A 785 13.29 -12.44 -28.45
CA VAL A 785 14.03 -12.03 -27.26
C VAL A 785 14.22 -10.52 -27.30
N SER A 786 13.59 -9.80 -26.37
CA SER A 786 13.65 -8.34 -26.23
C SER A 786 14.77 -7.88 -25.30
N GLU A 787 15.08 -8.67 -24.28
CA GLU A 787 16.18 -8.48 -23.33
C GLU A 787 16.66 -9.86 -22.90
N SER A 788 17.97 -10.05 -22.72
CA SER A 788 18.53 -11.32 -22.25
C SER A 788 19.53 -11.07 -21.12
N ARG A 789 19.34 -11.78 -20.00
CA ARG A 789 20.30 -11.88 -18.89
C ARG A 789 20.76 -13.33 -18.70
N ALA A 790 20.54 -14.18 -19.71
CA ALA A 790 20.87 -15.59 -19.70
C ALA A 790 21.89 -15.92 -20.81
N PRO A 791 22.88 -16.78 -20.55
CA PRO A 791 23.82 -17.20 -21.58
C PRO A 791 23.10 -18.06 -22.65
N GLY A 792 23.47 -17.87 -23.92
CA GLY A 792 22.98 -18.67 -25.04
C GLY A 792 21.74 -18.14 -25.76
N PHE A 793 21.22 -16.97 -25.36
CA PHE A 793 20.16 -16.24 -26.05
C PHE A 793 20.53 -14.77 -26.20
N GLU A 794 20.44 -14.24 -27.41
CA GLU A 794 20.77 -12.85 -27.73
C GLU A 794 19.50 -12.04 -28.02
N THR A 795 19.57 -10.73 -27.77
CA THR A 795 18.47 -9.82 -28.11
C THR A 795 18.26 -9.84 -29.62
N GLY A 796 17.01 -10.06 -30.04
CA GLY A 796 16.62 -10.23 -31.44
C GLY A 796 16.39 -11.68 -31.87
N ASP A 797 16.90 -12.66 -31.13
CA ASP A 797 16.67 -14.09 -31.39
C ASP A 797 15.17 -14.41 -31.40
N VAL A 798 14.77 -15.32 -32.27
CA VAL A 798 13.39 -15.83 -32.34
C VAL A 798 13.37 -17.24 -31.78
N VAL A 799 12.54 -17.45 -30.77
CA VAL A 799 12.42 -18.71 -30.04
C VAL A 799 10.99 -19.24 -30.08
N ALA A 800 10.84 -20.55 -30.16
CA ALA A 800 9.57 -21.23 -29.90
C ALA A 800 9.51 -21.71 -28.44
N SER A 801 8.36 -21.58 -27.80
CA SER A 801 8.15 -21.91 -26.38
C SER A 801 6.69 -22.27 -26.07
N SER A 802 6.42 -22.55 -24.79
CA SER A 802 5.10 -22.93 -24.27
C SER A 802 4.82 -22.20 -22.94
N TYR A 803 4.23 -20.99 -23.02
CA TYR A 803 3.99 -20.12 -21.86
C TYR A 803 2.60 -19.46 -21.83
N ALA A 804 1.68 -19.95 -22.67
CA ALA A 804 0.31 -19.45 -22.88
C ALA A 804 0.20 -18.27 -23.88
N HIS A 805 -1.03 -18.01 -24.34
CA HIS A 805 -1.47 -16.93 -25.24
C HIS A 805 -1.28 -15.55 -24.60
N LYS A 806 -0.03 -15.19 -24.30
CA LYS A 806 0.37 -13.93 -23.68
C LYS A 806 0.95 -12.98 -24.71
N SER A 807 0.90 -11.67 -24.44
CA SER A 807 1.57 -10.66 -25.28
C SER A 807 3.09 -10.63 -25.11
N GLY A 808 3.58 -11.18 -23.99
CA GLY A 808 4.99 -11.32 -23.67
C GLY A 808 5.16 -12.19 -22.42
N HIS A 809 6.39 -12.62 -22.16
CA HIS A 809 6.71 -13.45 -21.00
C HIS A 809 8.17 -13.30 -20.59
N THR A 810 8.46 -13.25 -19.30
CA THR A 810 9.82 -13.47 -18.80
C THR A 810 10.03 -14.96 -18.52
N ALA A 811 10.94 -15.59 -19.26
CA ALA A 811 11.21 -17.03 -19.21
C ALA A 811 12.54 -17.33 -18.52
N ASP A 812 12.59 -18.44 -17.78
CA ASP A 812 13.80 -19.04 -17.23
C ASP A 812 14.26 -20.16 -18.19
N PRO A 813 15.35 -20.00 -18.95
CA PRO A 813 15.83 -21.04 -19.87
C PRO A 813 16.18 -22.39 -19.22
N PHE A 814 16.29 -22.45 -17.89
CA PHE A 814 16.50 -23.68 -17.14
C PHE A 814 15.18 -24.44 -16.88
N GLN A 815 14.07 -23.73 -16.65
CA GLN A 815 12.75 -24.31 -16.38
C GLN A 815 11.88 -24.39 -17.65
N ASP A 816 11.96 -23.37 -18.49
CA ASP A 816 11.16 -23.20 -19.69
C ASP A 816 11.83 -23.80 -20.92
N VAL A 817 11.00 -24.36 -21.81
CA VAL A 817 11.46 -24.84 -23.11
C VAL A 817 11.61 -23.66 -24.04
N LEU A 818 12.86 -23.27 -24.34
CA LEU A 818 13.20 -22.27 -25.34
C LEU A 818 13.98 -22.93 -26.47
N VAL A 819 13.38 -22.97 -27.66
CA VAL A 819 13.99 -23.57 -28.86
C VAL A 819 14.30 -22.46 -29.87
N PRO A 820 15.58 -22.10 -30.08
CA PRO A 820 15.96 -21.13 -31.09
C PRO A 820 15.53 -21.57 -32.50
N LEU A 821 14.89 -20.67 -33.23
CA LEU A 821 14.54 -20.90 -34.64
C LEU A 821 15.72 -20.51 -35.54
N PRO A 822 16.02 -21.29 -36.59
CA PRO A 822 17.09 -20.94 -37.53
C PRO A 822 16.85 -19.59 -38.23
N ALA A 823 17.93 -18.87 -38.55
CA ALA A 823 17.84 -17.63 -39.33
C ALA A 823 17.16 -17.86 -40.70
N GLY A 824 16.28 -16.93 -41.10
CA GLY A 824 15.52 -17.00 -42.36
C GLY A 824 14.30 -17.93 -42.33
N PHE A 825 13.99 -18.53 -41.19
CA PHE A 825 12.81 -19.37 -41.00
C PHE A 825 11.56 -18.50 -40.78
N ASP A 826 10.42 -18.82 -41.41
CA ASP A 826 9.16 -18.09 -41.19
C ASP A 826 8.71 -18.26 -39.72
N PRO A 827 8.72 -17.20 -38.89
CA PRO A 827 8.45 -17.33 -37.45
C PRO A 827 7.09 -17.94 -37.14
N ILE A 828 6.09 -17.77 -38.00
CA ILE A 828 4.75 -18.33 -37.74
C ILE A 828 4.75 -19.86 -37.70
N LEU A 829 5.69 -20.52 -38.37
CA LEU A 829 5.86 -21.98 -38.32
C LEU A 829 6.39 -22.46 -36.97
N GLY A 830 7.02 -21.56 -36.20
CA GLY A 830 7.56 -21.84 -34.88
C GLY A 830 6.50 -22.32 -33.87
N ILE A 831 5.22 -22.00 -34.07
CA ILE A 831 4.13 -22.40 -33.16
C ILE A 831 4.05 -23.94 -33.00
N PHE A 832 4.56 -24.68 -34.00
CA PHE A 832 4.57 -26.13 -33.98
C PHE A 832 5.82 -26.72 -33.31
N VAL A 833 6.86 -25.93 -33.07
CA VAL A 833 8.20 -26.44 -32.72
C VAL A 833 8.31 -26.87 -31.26
N ALA A 834 7.77 -26.09 -30.33
CA ALA A 834 7.95 -26.34 -28.90
C ALA A 834 7.12 -27.54 -28.37
N GLN A 835 5.92 -27.76 -28.92
CA GLN A 835 4.97 -28.74 -28.37
C GLN A 835 4.29 -29.61 -29.45
N MET A 836 3.57 -29.04 -30.43
CA MET A 836 2.74 -29.83 -31.36
C MET A 836 3.53 -30.80 -32.26
N GLY A 837 4.63 -30.36 -32.83
CA GLY A 837 5.52 -31.22 -33.61
C GLY A 837 6.18 -32.30 -32.76
N PRO A 838 6.68 -31.98 -31.55
CA PRO A 838 7.10 -32.99 -30.59
C PRO A 838 6.03 -34.05 -30.28
N ILE A 839 4.72 -33.73 -30.24
CA ILE A 839 3.66 -34.76 -30.12
C ILE A 839 3.75 -35.74 -31.29
N ALA A 840 3.72 -35.22 -32.51
CA ALA A 840 3.73 -36.04 -33.72
C ALA A 840 5.03 -36.86 -33.84
N ALA A 841 6.18 -36.26 -33.53
CA ALA A 841 7.47 -36.91 -33.52
C ALA A 841 7.54 -38.00 -32.46
N ASN A 842 7.03 -37.76 -31.25
CA ASN A 842 6.98 -38.79 -30.21
C ASN A 842 6.11 -39.98 -30.64
N GLY A 843 5.05 -39.76 -31.42
CA GLY A 843 4.29 -40.85 -32.06
C GLY A 843 5.19 -41.76 -32.90
N ILE A 844 6.00 -41.19 -33.78
CA ILE A 844 6.98 -41.94 -34.59
C ILE A 844 7.96 -42.71 -33.70
N LEU A 845 8.46 -42.06 -32.64
CA LEU A 845 9.37 -42.70 -31.68
C LEU A 845 8.72 -43.89 -30.95
N HIS A 846 7.41 -43.80 -30.64
CA HIS A 846 6.66 -44.93 -30.10
C HIS A 846 6.51 -46.07 -31.10
N ALA A 847 6.38 -45.80 -32.39
CA ALA A 847 6.41 -46.84 -33.43
C ALA A 847 7.80 -47.48 -33.56
N ASP A 848 8.88 -46.70 -33.44
CA ASP A 848 10.25 -47.21 -33.39
C ASP A 848 10.45 -48.14 -32.19
N ALA A 849 10.01 -47.71 -31.00
CA ALA A 849 10.13 -48.48 -29.78
C ALA A 849 9.24 -49.74 -29.77
N ASP A 850 8.08 -49.72 -30.42
CA ASP A 850 7.26 -50.93 -30.58
C ASP A 850 7.96 -51.97 -31.46
N ALA A 851 8.73 -51.53 -32.46
CA ALA A 851 9.50 -52.43 -33.33
C ALA A 851 10.82 -52.93 -32.71
N PHE A 852 11.51 -52.10 -31.91
CA PHE A 852 12.89 -52.37 -31.48
C PHE A 852 13.15 -52.28 -29.96
N GLY A 853 12.13 -51.98 -29.15
CA GLY A 853 12.29 -51.71 -27.73
C GLY A 853 13.14 -50.45 -27.49
N ALA A 854 14.03 -50.48 -26.49
CA ALA A 854 14.94 -49.37 -26.21
C ALA A 854 16.10 -49.25 -27.22
N ASN A 855 16.28 -50.23 -28.12
CA ASN A 855 17.39 -50.27 -29.09
C ASN A 855 17.04 -49.55 -30.41
N VAL A 856 16.45 -48.35 -30.32
CA VAL A 856 16.11 -47.54 -31.49
C VAL A 856 17.39 -46.96 -32.11
N SER A 857 17.77 -47.45 -33.29
CA SER A 857 19.00 -47.05 -33.98
C SER A 857 18.91 -45.67 -34.65
N SER A 858 17.73 -45.30 -35.13
CA SER A 858 17.46 -43.98 -35.72
C SER A 858 15.97 -43.65 -35.66
N PHE A 859 15.66 -42.36 -35.71
CA PHE A 859 14.28 -41.88 -35.70
C PHE A 859 13.54 -42.22 -36.99
N GLY A 860 12.41 -42.91 -36.86
CA GLY A 860 11.59 -43.44 -37.95
C GLY A 860 11.98 -44.84 -38.43
N ALA A 861 12.94 -45.52 -37.79
CA ALA A 861 13.36 -46.86 -38.16
C ALA A 861 12.21 -47.89 -38.13
N GLY A 862 11.24 -47.73 -37.22
CA GLY A 862 10.12 -48.64 -37.02
C GLY A 862 9.03 -48.54 -38.09
N ILE A 863 9.07 -47.49 -38.92
CA ILE A 863 8.11 -47.24 -40.00
C ILE A 863 8.73 -47.24 -41.40
N ALA A 864 10.06 -47.17 -41.50
CA ALA A 864 10.76 -47.22 -42.77
C ALA A 864 10.40 -48.50 -43.56
N GLY A 865 9.99 -48.34 -44.82
CA GLY A 865 9.55 -49.41 -45.71
C GLY A 865 8.16 -49.98 -45.42
N ARG A 866 7.43 -49.47 -44.42
CA ARG A 866 6.12 -49.98 -44.01
C ARG A 866 4.97 -49.11 -44.51
N ASN A 867 3.79 -49.71 -44.67
CA ASN A 867 2.57 -49.00 -45.00
C ASN A 867 1.94 -48.41 -43.73
N VAL A 868 1.82 -47.09 -43.72
CA VAL A 868 1.35 -46.31 -42.58
C VAL A 868 -0.03 -45.72 -42.88
N VAL A 869 -0.96 -45.84 -41.94
CA VAL A 869 -2.23 -45.09 -41.95
C VAL A 869 -2.24 -44.11 -40.79
N VAL A 870 -2.66 -42.87 -41.03
CA VAL A 870 -2.86 -41.87 -39.99
C VAL A 870 -4.34 -41.48 -39.96
N PHE A 871 -5.02 -41.82 -38.87
CA PHE A 871 -6.39 -41.37 -38.61
C PHE A 871 -6.36 -39.97 -37.98
N GLY A 872 -7.08 -39.05 -38.62
CA GLY A 872 -7.11 -37.62 -38.30
C GLY A 872 -6.24 -36.79 -39.23
N ALA A 873 -6.87 -35.84 -39.92
CA ALA A 873 -6.23 -34.84 -40.75
C ALA A 873 -6.24 -33.45 -40.06
N GLY A 874 -6.13 -33.45 -38.73
CA GLY A 874 -5.83 -32.24 -37.94
C GLY A 874 -4.32 -31.98 -37.87
N THR A 875 -3.91 -30.98 -37.09
CA THR A 875 -2.49 -30.58 -36.96
C THR A 875 -1.57 -31.76 -36.64
N VAL A 876 -1.83 -32.53 -35.57
CA VAL A 876 -0.97 -33.65 -35.16
C VAL A 876 -0.92 -34.73 -36.23
N GLY A 877 -2.07 -35.14 -36.78
CA GLY A 877 -2.12 -36.20 -37.78
C GLY A 877 -1.43 -35.85 -39.10
N LEU A 878 -1.61 -34.63 -39.61
CA LEU A 878 -0.88 -34.17 -40.80
C LEU A 878 0.64 -34.13 -40.55
N MET A 879 1.09 -33.67 -39.37
CA MET A 879 2.51 -33.71 -39.02
C MET A 879 3.05 -35.13 -38.91
N THR A 880 2.30 -36.05 -38.30
CA THR A 880 2.66 -37.47 -38.21
C THR A 880 2.79 -38.10 -39.60
N ALA A 881 1.86 -37.80 -40.51
CA ALA A 881 1.91 -38.27 -41.90
C ALA A 881 3.15 -37.76 -42.65
N LEU A 882 3.45 -36.46 -42.53
CA LEU A 882 4.65 -35.86 -43.14
C LEU A 882 5.95 -36.41 -42.54
N PHE A 883 5.99 -36.66 -41.22
CA PHE A 883 7.12 -37.35 -40.62
C PHE A 883 7.26 -38.77 -41.17
N ALA A 884 6.16 -39.51 -41.29
CA ALA A 884 6.20 -40.88 -41.78
C ALA A 884 6.71 -40.97 -43.23
N GLU A 885 6.24 -40.06 -44.10
CA GLU A 885 6.72 -39.94 -45.48
C GLU A 885 8.21 -39.59 -45.50
N LYS A 886 8.63 -38.56 -44.75
CA LYS A 886 10.03 -38.13 -44.68
C LYS A 886 10.98 -39.21 -44.15
N ARG A 887 10.47 -40.10 -43.28
CA ARG A 887 11.24 -41.20 -42.69
C ARG A 887 11.13 -42.52 -43.49
N GLY A 888 10.59 -42.45 -44.70
CA GLY A 888 10.70 -43.52 -45.68
C GLY A 888 9.66 -44.62 -45.52
N ALA A 889 8.47 -44.32 -44.97
CA ALA A 889 7.32 -45.21 -45.09
C ALA A 889 7.05 -45.53 -46.58
N SER A 890 6.71 -46.79 -46.89
CA SER A 890 6.48 -47.22 -48.28
C SER A 890 5.15 -46.71 -48.86
N GLY A 891 4.22 -46.36 -47.98
CA GLY A 891 3.00 -45.64 -48.31
C GLY A 891 2.41 -44.97 -47.07
N VAL A 892 1.88 -43.75 -47.23
CA VAL A 892 1.22 -43.00 -46.16
C VAL A 892 -0.18 -42.61 -46.60
N ILE A 893 -1.19 -43.03 -45.84
CA ILE A 893 -2.60 -42.69 -46.08
C ILE A 893 -3.16 -41.94 -44.89
N VAL A 894 -3.79 -40.79 -45.14
CA VAL A 894 -4.51 -40.02 -44.13
C VAL A 894 -6.01 -40.32 -44.21
N ALA A 895 -6.61 -40.72 -43.10
CA ALA A 895 -8.03 -41.01 -43.00
C ALA A 895 -8.75 -39.98 -42.10
N ASP A 896 -9.74 -39.27 -42.62
CA ASP A 896 -10.54 -38.32 -41.84
C ASP A 896 -11.98 -38.23 -42.42
N PRO A 897 -13.04 -38.10 -41.61
CA PRO A 897 -14.39 -37.94 -42.13
C PRO A 897 -14.67 -36.59 -42.80
N SER A 898 -13.94 -35.51 -42.46
CA SER A 898 -14.12 -34.20 -43.08
C SER A 898 -13.48 -34.18 -44.48
N GLU A 899 -14.26 -33.82 -45.49
CA GLU A 899 -13.77 -33.66 -46.85
C GLU A 899 -12.75 -32.51 -46.95
N PHE A 900 -13.04 -31.37 -46.33
CA PHE A 900 -12.12 -30.25 -46.24
C PHE A 900 -10.73 -30.67 -45.73
N ARG A 901 -10.67 -31.46 -44.65
CA ARG A 901 -9.38 -31.91 -44.10
C ARG A 901 -8.68 -32.92 -44.99
N ARG A 902 -9.42 -33.80 -45.68
CA ARG A 902 -8.85 -34.70 -46.70
C ARG A 902 -8.29 -33.91 -47.88
N ASP A 903 -8.95 -32.83 -48.29
CA ASP A 903 -8.46 -31.96 -49.37
C ASP A 903 -7.19 -31.22 -48.98
N LYS A 904 -7.07 -30.79 -47.71
CA LYS A 904 -5.79 -30.27 -47.20
C LYS A 904 -4.67 -31.31 -47.25
N ALA A 905 -4.94 -32.55 -46.85
CA ALA A 905 -3.95 -33.63 -46.96
C ALA A 905 -3.53 -33.89 -48.42
N ARG A 906 -4.48 -33.91 -49.37
CA ARG A 906 -4.21 -34.08 -50.80
C ARG A 906 -3.41 -32.93 -51.40
N ALA A 907 -3.71 -31.70 -51.01
CA ALA A 907 -2.95 -30.51 -51.43
C ALA A 907 -1.48 -30.57 -50.96
N MET A 908 -1.23 -31.24 -49.83
CA MET A 908 0.11 -31.51 -49.31
C MET A 908 0.78 -32.74 -49.96
N GLY A 909 0.18 -33.36 -50.97
CA GLY A 909 0.72 -34.51 -51.70
C GLY A 909 0.40 -35.88 -51.07
N LEU A 910 -0.35 -35.92 -49.97
CA LEU A 910 -0.68 -37.15 -49.25
C LEU A 910 -1.91 -37.85 -49.85
N MET A 911 -1.93 -39.18 -49.84
CA MET A 911 -3.14 -39.92 -50.16
C MET A 911 -4.15 -39.77 -49.01
N ALA A 912 -5.38 -39.34 -49.32
CA ALA A 912 -6.42 -39.17 -48.30
C ALA A 912 -7.78 -39.74 -48.72
N MET A 913 -8.42 -40.44 -47.78
CA MET A 913 -9.71 -41.13 -47.95
C MET A 913 -10.54 -41.07 -46.67
N SER A 914 -11.81 -41.46 -46.73
CA SER A 914 -12.65 -41.54 -45.53
C SER A 914 -12.25 -42.71 -44.63
N GLU A 915 -12.66 -42.66 -43.34
CA GLU A 915 -12.40 -43.74 -42.40
C GLU A 915 -13.05 -45.08 -42.84
N GLU A 916 -14.15 -45.04 -43.57
CA GLU A 916 -14.80 -46.27 -44.06
C GLU A 916 -14.05 -46.88 -45.24
N GLU A 917 -13.51 -46.04 -46.14
CA GLU A 917 -12.76 -46.52 -47.31
C GLU A 917 -11.39 -47.09 -46.92
N VAL A 918 -10.75 -46.55 -45.89
CA VAL A 918 -9.35 -46.86 -45.59
C VAL A 918 -9.12 -48.29 -45.14
N TRP A 919 -10.02 -48.86 -44.32
CA TRP A 919 -9.85 -50.23 -43.87
C TRP A 919 -10.07 -51.22 -45.01
N HIS A 920 -11.05 -50.95 -45.89
CA HIS A 920 -11.26 -51.71 -47.11
C HIS A 920 -10.04 -51.65 -48.04
N TYR A 921 -9.48 -50.45 -48.23
CA TYR A 921 -8.28 -50.25 -49.02
C TYR A 921 -7.09 -51.02 -48.44
N ALA A 922 -6.79 -50.85 -47.15
CA ALA A 922 -5.68 -51.52 -46.49
C ALA A 922 -5.83 -53.05 -46.56
N LYS A 923 -7.02 -53.59 -46.25
CA LYS A 923 -7.27 -55.03 -46.28
C LYS A 923 -7.24 -55.64 -47.68
N SER A 924 -7.48 -54.86 -48.74
CA SER A 924 -7.50 -55.31 -50.13
C SER A 924 -6.20 -55.06 -50.90
N ARG A 925 -5.41 -54.06 -50.52
CA ARG A 925 -4.19 -53.66 -51.25
C ARG A 925 -2.90 -54.07 -50.55
N TRP A 926 -2.89 -54.15 -49.22
CA TRP A 926 -1.68 -54.46 -48.46
C TRP A 926 -1.70 -55.93 -48.06
N HIS A 927 -1.23 -56.77 -48.98
CA HIS A 927 -1.22 -58.22 -48.84
C HIS A 927 0.19 -58.74 -48.57
N ASN A 928 0.45 -59.11 -47.32
CA ASN A 928 1.67 -59.80 -46.90
C ASN A 928 1.46 -61.34 -46.84
N GLY A 929 0.22 -61.81 -47.10
CA GLY A 929 -0.19 -63.21 -47.14
C GLY A 929 -1.72 -63.35 -47.04
N GLY A 930 -2.26 -64.57 -47.12
CA GLY A 930 -3.71 -64.83 -46.92
C GLY A 930 -4.19 -64.50 -45.51
N ASN A 931 -3.31 -64.69 -44.52
CA ASN A 931 -3.56 -64.46 -43.09
C ASN A 931 -2.82 -63.22 -42.54
N ASP A 932 -2.20 -62.39 -43.40
CA ASP A 932 -1.44 -61.20 -42.99
C ASP A 932 -1.77 -60.03 -43.94
N ARG A 933 -2.91 -59.37 -43.69
CA ARG A 933 -3.47 -58.29 -44.53
C ARG A 933 -3.89 -57.09 -43.71
N GLY A 934 -3.56 -55.89 -44.17
CA GLY A 934 -3.91 -54.62 -43.52
C GLY A 934 -2.68 -53.74 -43.32
N GLY A 935 -2.85 -52.65 -42.56
CA GLY A 935 -1.79 -51.69 -42.24
C GLY A 935 -0.71 -52.28 -41.35
N ASP A 936 0.55 -51.92 -41.63
CA ASP A 936 1.69 -52.35 -40.83
C ASP A 936 1.75 -51.57 -39.51
N VAL A 937 1.50 -50.26 -39.58
CA VAL A 937 1.44 -49.34 -38.42
C VAL A 937 0.31 -48.35 -38.65
N VAL A 938 -0.52 -48.12 -37.63
CA VAL A 938 -1.61 -47.14 -37.69
C VAL A 938 -1.43 -46.12 -36.57
N PHE A 939 -1.45 -44.84 -36.92
CA PHE A 939 -1.49 -43.73 -35.98
C PHE A 939 -2.92 -43.24 -35.82
N GLN A 940 -3.37 -43.01 -34.59
CA GLN A 940 -4.68 -42.42 -34.30
C GLN A 940 -4.47 -41.07 -33.61
N THR A 941 -5.10 -40.01 -34.12
CA THR A 941 -4.95 -38.64 -33.59
C THR A 941 -6.28 -37.95 -33.31
N ARG A 942 -7.41 -38.61 -33.59
CA ARG A 942 -8.76 -38.10 -33.30
C ARG A 942 -9.28 -38.67 -31.99
N ALA A 943 -9.70 -37.77 -31.10
CA ALA A 943 -10.30 -38.08 -29.80
C ALA A 943 -11.74 -38.63 -29.92
N HIS A 944 -11.95 -39.68 -30.72
CA HIS A 944 -13.25 -40.31 -30.93
C HIS A 944 -13.13 -41.83 -30.98
N SER A 945 -13.87 -42.52 -30.11
CA SER A 945 -13.77 -43.98 -29.92
C SER A 945 -14.09 -44.79 -31.18
N ARG A 946 -15.01 -44.30 -32.03
CA ARG A 946 -15.28 -44.89 -33.35
C ARG A 946 -14.05 -44.91 -34.26
N SER A 947 -13.27 -43.83 -34.30
CA SER A 947 -12.07 -43.75 -35.12
C SER A 947 -11.00 -44.73 -34.61
N LEU A 948 -10.86 -44.89 -33.29
CA LEU A 948 -9.97 -45.91 -32.71
C LEU A 948 -10.39 -47.34 -33.10
N HIS A 949 -11.69 -47.64 -33.08
CA HIS A 949 -12.19 -48.94 -33.51
C HIS A 949 -11.87 -49.22 -35.00
N VAL A 950 -12.08 -48.24 -35.88
CA VAL A 950 -11.75 -48.40 -37.32
C VAL A 950 -10.25 -48.49 -37.56
N ALA A 951 -9.43 -47.77 -36.78
CA ALA A 951 -7.98 -47.87 -36.80
C ALA A 951 -7.51 -49.30 -36.47
N LEU A 952 -8.09 -49.93 -35.44
CA LEU A 952 -7.83 -51.34 -35.12
C LEU A 952 -8.23 -52.27 -36.27
N LYS A 953 -9.43 -52.09 -36.84
CA LYS A 953 -9.91 -52.87 -37.99
C LYS A 953 -8.99 -52.78 -39.22
N THR A 954 -8.29 -51.65 -39.37
CA THR A 954 -7.40 -51.37 -40.51
C THR A 954 -6.07 -52.14 -40.43
N LEU A 955 -5.61 -52.49 -39.22
CA LEU A 955 -4.32 -53.17 -39.00
C LEU A 955 -4.28 -54.59 -39.56
N ARG A 956 -3.08 -55.04 -39.93
CA ARG A 956 -2.78 -56.46 -40.09
C ARG A 956 -2.79 -57.20 -38.74
N PRO A 957 -2.93 -58.53 -38.72
CA PRO A 957 -2.82 -59.30 -37.48
C PRO A 957 -1.53 -59.04 -36.72
N GLN A 958 -1.63 -58.98 -35.40
CA GLN A 958 -0.55 -58.60 -34.47
C GLN A 958 0.01 -57.18 -34.67
N GLY A 959 -0.68 -56.33 -35.44
CA GLY A 959 -0.33 -54.94 -35.62
C GLY A 959 -0.62 -54.07 -34.39
N THR A 960 -0.08 -52.86 -34.41
CA THR A 960 -0.19 -51.89 -33.30
C THR A 960 -0.77 -50.56 -33.77
N VAL A 961 -1.76 -50.04 -33.03
CA VAL A 961 -2.16 -48.63 -33.12
C VAL A 961 -1.32 -47.81 -32.16
N ILE A 962 -0.64 -46.79 -32.67
CA ILE A 962 -0.03 -45.73 -31.86
C ILE A 962 -1.05 -44.61 -31.71
N ASP A 963 -1.61 -44.47 -30.52
CA ASP A 963 -2.70 -43.53 -30.23
C ASP A 963 -2.16 -42.26 -29.55
N LEU A 964 -2.29 -41.13 -30.25
CA LEU A 964 -1.93 -39.79 -29.81
C LEU A 964 -3.15 -38.96 -29.39
N ALA A 965 -4.35 -39.54 -29.46
CA ALA A 965 -5.58 -38.80 -29.19
C ALA A 965 -5.82 -38.56 -27.68
N PHE A 966 -6.33 -37.38 -27.35
CA PHE A 966 -6.76 -37.04 -25.99
C PHE A 966 -8.29 -37.13 -25.86
N TYR A 967 -8.78 -38.28 -25.38
CA TYR A 967 -10.21 -38.54 -25.20
C TYR A 967 -10.77 -37.80 -23.98
N GLN A 968 -11.88 -37.09 -24.18
CA GLN A 968 -12.60 -36.35 -23.12
C GLN A 968 -13.74 -37.16 -22.48
N GLY A 969 -14.01 -38.37 -22.99
CA GLY A 969 -15.12 -39.22 -22.56
C GLY A 969 -14.81 -40.70 -22.78
N GLY A 970 -15.82 -41.55 -22.57
CA GLY A 970 -15.71 -43.01 -22.66
C GLY A 970 -15.51 -43.56 -24.07
N ALA A 971 -15.39 -44.90 -24.16
CA ALA A 971 -15.06 -45.63 -25.38
C ALA A 971 -16.22 -46.47 -25.94
N ASP A 972 -17.44 -45.94 -25.93
CA ASP A 972 -18.67 -46.72 -26.20
C ASP A 972 -18.71 -47.42 -27.58
N ALA A 973 -18.06 -46.82 -28.59
CA ALA A 973 -17.97 -47.39 -29.93
C ALA A 973 -16.82 -48.40 -30.10
N LEU A 974 -15.97 -48.60 -29.10
CA LEU A 974 -14.81 -49.49 -29.18
C LEU A 974 -15.21 -50.95 -28.92
N ARG A 975 -15.12 -51.79 -29.95
CA ARG A 975 -15.44 -53.23 -29.86
C ARG A 975 -14.17 -54.07 -29.69
N LEU A 976 -13.77 -54.33 -28.45
CA LEU A 976 -12.55 -55.13 -28.16
C LEU A 976 -12.72 -56.64 -28.41
N GLY A 977 -13.95 -57.15 -28.48
CA GLY A 977 -14.24 -58.56 -28.79
C GLY A 977 -14.18 -58.93 -30.27
N GLU A 978 -14.05 -57.95 -31.17
CA GLU A 978 -14.04 -58.16 -32.61
C GLU A 978 -12.59 -58.27 -33.13
N GLU A 979 -12.15 -57.44 -34.08
CA GLU A 979 -10.82 -57.56 -34.69
C GLU A 979 -9.67 -57.46 -33.67
N PHE A 980 -9.85 -56.69 -32.58
CA PHE A 980 -8.83 -56.58 -31.53
C PHE A 980 -8.48 -57.94 -30.94
N HIS A 981 -9.50 -58.69 -30.48
CA HIS A 981 -9.31 -60.03 -29.91
C HIS A 981 -8.89 -61.05 -30.96
N HIS A 982 -9.58 -61.08 -32.10
CA HIS A 982 -9.38 -62.12 -33.12
C HIS A 982 -8.05 -62.01 -33.88
N ASN A 983 -7.52 -60.79 -34.04
CA ASN A 983 -6.27 -60.55 -34.75
C ASN A 983 -5.08 -60.30 -33.80
N GLY A 984 -5.29 -60.32 -32.48
CA GLY A 984 -4.25 -60.10 -31.48
C GLY A 984 -3.60 -58.72 -31.56
N LEU A 985 -4.41 -57.67 -31.72
CA LEU A 985 -3.92 -56.31 -31.97
C LEU A 985 -3.45 -55.61 -30.68
N ASN A 986 -2.64 -54.57 -30.84
CA ASN A 986 -2.12 -53.78 -29.73
C ASN A 986 -2.55 -52.30 -29.84
N ILE A 987 -2.69 -51.64 -28.68
CA ILE A 987 -2.85 -50.18 -28.59
C ILE A 987 -1.71 -49.64 -27.72
N ARG A 988 -1.01 -48.62 -28.20
CA ARG A 988 0.05 -47.90 -27.48
C ARG A 988 -0.31 -46.43 -27.39
N CYS A 989 -0.51 -45.94 -26.16
CA CYS A 989 -0.67 -44.51 -25.95
C CYS A 989 0.69 -43.80 -26.07
N ALA A 990 0.74 -42.76 -26.90
CA ALA A 990 1.90 -41.88 -27.06
C ALA A 990 1.54 -40.48 -26.52
N GLN A 991 1.86 -40.26 -25.25
CA GLN A 991 1.58 -39.01 -24.54
C GLN A 991 2.81 -38.08 -24.57
N ILE A 992 2.63 -36.77 -24.73
CA ILE A 992 3.78 -35.88 -24.94
C ILE A 992 4.75 -35.76 -23.76
N ASN A 993 4.29 -35.90 -22.51
CA ASN A 993 5.17 -35.74 -21.35
C ASN A 993 6.00 -36.98 -21.05
N ARG A 994 5.82 -38.07 -21.82
CA ARG A 994 6.53 -39.33 -21.61
C ARG A 994 6.88 -39.94 -22.96
N VAL A 995 8.17 -39.99 -23.25
CA VAL A 995 8.71 -40.80 -24.36
C VAL A 995 8.66 -42.29 -24.01
N PRO A 996 8.89 -43.22 -24.97
CA PRO A 996 8.93 -44.64 -24.65
C PRO A 996 9.94 -44.98 -23.55
N ARG A 997 9.59 -45.96 -22.71
CA ARG A 997 10.44 -46.37 -21.58
C ARG A 997 11.84 -46.79 -22.06
N GLY A 998 12.86 -46.27 -21.40
CA GLY A 998 14.28 -46.54 -21.72
C GLY A 998 14.88 -45.59 -22.76
N LEU A 999 14.11 -44.65 -23.30
CA LEU A 999 14.59 -43.64 -24.25
C LEU A 999 14.68 -42.23 -23.65
N GLU A 1000 14.34 -42.05 -22.38
CA GLU A 1000 14.20 -40.75 -21.71
C GLU A 1000 15.50 -39.94 -21.69
N SER A 1001 16.64 -40.60 -21.50
CA SER A 1001 17.96 -39.95 -21.47
C SER A 1001 18.46 -39.52 -22.86
N LEU A 1002 17.88 -40.09 -23.93
CA LEU A 1002 18.29 -39.82 -25.30
C LEU A 1002 17.32 -38.89 -26.02
N TRP A 1003 16.05 -38.89 -25.64
CA TRP A 1003 14.97 -38.20 -26.33
C TRP A 1003 14.23 -37.25 -25.38
N ASP A 1004 14.82 -36.09 -25.15
CA ASP A 1004 14.16 -35.00 -24.45
C ASP A 1004 13.28 -34.16 -25.40
N ARG A 1005 12.51 -33.21 -24.82
CA ARG A 1005 11.66 -32.30 -25.60
C ARG A 1005 12.46 -31.47 -26.61
N ARG A 1006 13.69 -31.07 -26.29
CA ARG A 1006 14.53 -30.25 -27.18
C ARG A 1006 14.94 -31.03 -28.43
N ARG A 1007 15.27 -32.32 -28.28
CA ARG A 1007 15.59 -33.20 -29.41
C ARG A 1007 14.37 -33.44 -30.32
N LEU A 1008 13.19 -33.69 -29.74
CA LEU A 1008 11.94 -33.82 -30.49
C LEU A 1008 11.55 -32.52 -31.22
N ALA A 1009 11.78 -31.37 -30.60
CA ALA A 1009 11.63 -30.07 -31.24
C ALA A 1009 12.63 -29.91 -32.40
N GLY A 1010 13.87 -30.38 -32.23
CA GLY A 1010 14.88 -30.43 -33.29
C GLY A 1010 14.40 -31.21 -34.52
N GLU A 1011 13.77 -32.37 -34.33
CA GLU A 1011 13.16 -33.15 -35.43
C GLU A 1011 12.05 -32.37 -36.13
N THR A 1012 11.27 -31.61 -35.38
CA THR A 1012 10.24 -30.72 -35.93
C THR A 1012 10.85 -29.60 -36.77
N VAL A 1013 11.91 -28.95 -36.29
CA VAL A 1013 12.64 -27.95 -37.07
C VAL A 1013 13.15 -28.55 -38.38
N GLN A 1014 13.68 -29.77 -38.35
CA GLN A 1014 14.12 -30.46 -39.57
C GLN A 1014 12.96 -30.73 -40.53
N LEU A 1015 11.79 -31.17 -40.04
CA LEU A 1015 10.60 -31.36 -40.87
C LEU A 1015 10.17 -30.07 -41.56
N MET A 1016 10.12 -28.97 -40.80
CA MET A 1016 9.74 -27.66 -41.31
C MET A 1016 10.73 -27.11 -42.34
N LYS A 1017 12.03 -27.42 -42.23
CA LYS A 1017 13.01 -27.04 -43.27
C LYS A 1017 12.67 -27.65 -44.64
N SER A 1018 12.07 -28.85 -44.68
CA SER A 1018 11.73 -29.51 -45.94
C SER A 1018 10.28 -29.30 -46.39
N HIS A 1019 9.33 -29.18 -45.45
CA HIS A 1019 7.89 -29.09 -45.75
C HIS A 1019 7.24 -27.78 -45.27
N GLY A 1020 8.02 -26.81 -44.81
CA GLY A 1020 7.53 -25.58 -44.18
C GLY A 1020 6.58 -24.78 -45.06
N THR A 1021 6.84 -24.70 -46.38
CA THR A 1021 5.94 -24.03 -47.33
C THR A 1021 4.56 -24.68 -47.38
N LEU A 1022 4.51 -26.01 -47.50
CA LEU A 1022 3.24 -26.76 -47.53
C LEU A 1022 2.48 -26.64 -46.20
N ILE A 1023 3.21 -26.70 -45.07
CA ILE A 1023 2.64 -26.53 -43.73
C ILE A 1023 2.07 -25.12 -43.58
N ARG A 1024 2.80 -24.09 -44.02
CA ARG A 1024 2.37 -22.69 -43.97
C ARG A 1024 1.10 -22.46 -44.78
N GLU A 1025 1.03 -23.03 -45.98
CA GLU A 1025 -0.04 -22.81 -46.94
C GLU A 1025 -1.32 -23.60 -46.63
N HIS A 1026 -1.17 -24.85 -46.16
CA HIS A 1026 -2.30 -25.77 -46.05
C HIS A 1026 -2.72 -26.09 -44.62
N MET A 1027 -1.84 -25.99 -43.63
CA MET A 1027 -2.21 -26.25 -42.23
C MET A 1027 -2.60 -24.98 -41.48
N ILE A 1028 -1.94 -23.84 -41.72
CA ILE A 1028 -2.32 -22.57 -41.11
C ILE A 1028 -3.48 -21.96 -41.89
N THR A 1029 -4.69 -22.28 -41.44
CA THR A 1029 -5.94 -21.89 -42.11
C THR A 1029 -6.46 -20.52 -41.70
N HIS A 1030 -6.14 -20.08 -40.47
CA HIS A 1030 -6.60 -18.80 -39.94
C HIS A 1030 -5.43 -18.08 -39.26
N VAL A 1031 -5.25 -16.80 -39.58
CA VAL A 1031 -4.35 -15.89 -38.87
C VAL A 1031 -5.19 -14.71 -38.41
N VAL A 1032 -5.38 -14.61 -37.09
CA VAL A 1032 -6.30 -13.67 -36.46
C VAL A 1032 -5.46 -12.66 -35.67
N PRO A 1033 -5.74 -11.34 -35.73
CA PRO A 1033 -5.11 -10.40 -34.81
C PRO A 1033 -5.38 -10.82 -33.35
N PHE A 1034 -4.38 -10.74 -32.49
CA PHE A 1034 -4.51 -11.21 -31.11
C PHE A 1034 -5.63 -10.48 -30.37
N ASP A 1035 -5.77 -9.16 -30.59
CA ASP A 1035 -6.84 -8.35 -30.02
C ASP A 1035 -8.26 -8.83 -30.40
N ASP A 1036 -8.41 -9.48 -31.56
CA ASP A 1036 -9.67 -10.09 -32.00
C ASP A 1036 -9.88 -11.51 -31.43
N GLY A 1037 -8.91 -12.04 -30.70
CA GLY A 1037 -8.87 -13.39 -30.15
C GLY A 1037 -10.13 -13.78 -29.37
N PRO A 1038 -10.58 -13.00 -28.37
CA PRO A 1038 -11.79 -13.31 -27.63
C PRO A 1038 -13.02 -13.39 -28.55
N LYS A 1039 -13.20 -12.39 -29.42
CA LYS A 1039 -14.34 -12.35 -30.34
C LYS A 1039 -14.33 -13.56 -31.28
N PHE A 1040 -13.17 -13.90 -31.84
CA PHE A 1040 -13.01 -15.05 -32.72
C PHE A 1040 -13.26 -16.38 -32.01
N LEU A 1041 -12.77 -16.55 -30.77
CA LEU A 1041 -12.99 -17.78 -30.01
C LEU A 1041 -14.46 -17.97 -29.60
N ALA A 1042 -15.17 -16.88 -29.29
CA ALA A 1042 -16.61 -16.94 -29.04
C ALA A 1042 -17.37 -17.41 -30.31
N ASP A 1043 -17.06 -16.80 -31.45
CA ASP A 1043 -17.63 -17.15 -32.76
C ASP A 1043 -17.30 -18.60 -33.17
N LEU A 1044 -16.09 -19.08 -32.89
CA LEU A 1044 -15.63 -20.43 -33.21
C LEU A 1044 -16.48 -21.51 -32.54
N VAL A 1045 -16.97 -21.27 -31.32
CA VAL A 1045 -17.83 -22.21 -30.59
C VAL A 1045 -19.24 -22.24 -31.17
N GLU A 1046 -19.75 -21.08 -31.56
CA GLU A 1046 -21.11 -20.87 -32.07
C GLU A 1046 -21.24 -21.36 -33.52
N ASN A 1047 -20.40 -20.86 -34.42
CA ASN A 1047 -20.52 -21.06 -35.86
C ASN A 1047 -19.70 -22.23 -36.41
N ARG A 1048 -18.74 -22.75 -35.63
CA ARG A 1048 -17.91 -23.93 -35.96
C ARG A 1048 -17.37 -23.97 -37.39
N PRO A 1049 -16.67 -22.93 -37.86
CA PRO A 1049 -16.03 -22.94 -39.18
C PRO A 1049 -15.05 -24.13 -39.32
N GLU A 1050 -14.83 -24.59 -40.56
CA GLU A 1050 -13.82 -25.61 -40.84
C GLU A 1050 -12.41 -24.99 -40.78
N PHE A 1051 -11.51 -25.63 -40.02
CA PHE A 1051 -10.12 -25.20 -39.89
C PHE A 1051 -9.19 -26.40 -39.58
N VAL A 1052 -7.89 -26.17 -39.78
CA VAL A 1052 -6.81 -27.09 -39.37
C VAL A 1052 -6.04 -26.49 -38.19
N GLN A 1053 -5.34 -25.38 -38.41
CA GLN A 1053 -4.66 -24.60 -37.37
C GLN A 1053 -5.11 -23.13 -37.41
N ILE A 1054 -5.36 -22.57 -36.22
CA ILE A 1054 -5.60 -21.15 -35.99
C ILE A 1054 -4.36 -20.55 -35.31
N VAL A 1055 -3.97 -19.35 -35.70
CA VAL A 1055 -2.84 -18.61 -35.15
C VAL A 1055 -3.28 -17.20 -34.79
N PHE A 1056 -3.00 -16.77 -33.57
CA PHE A 1056 -3.13 -15.38 -33.18
C PHE A 1056 -1.81 -14.64 -33.41
N LYS A 1057 -1.89 -13.49 -34.08
CA LYS A 1057 -0.77 -12.59 -34.32
C LYS A 1057 -0.82 -11.46 -33.30
N VAL A 1058 0.16 -11.43 -32.38
CA VAL A 1058 0.18 -10.53 -31.21
C VAL A 1058 0.54 -9.07 -31.56
N HIS A 1059 1.13 -8.87 -32.75
CA HIS A 1059 1.68 -7.64 -33.32
C HIS A 1059 3.21 -7.48 -33.17
N ALA A 1060 3.76 -6.73 -34.11
CA ALA A 1060 5.16 -6.63 -34.52
C ALA A 1060 5.74 -5.26 -34.17
#